data_AF-A0A9P3KSU1-F1
#
_entry.id   AF-A0A9P3KSU1-F1
#
_cell.length_a   1.000
_cell.length_b   1.000
_cell.length_c   1.000
_cell.angle_alpha   90.00
_cell.angle_beta   90.00
_cell.angle_gamma   90.00
#
_symmetry.space_group_name_H-M   'P 1'
#
loop_
_entity.id
_entity.type
_entity.pdbx_description
1 polymer ?
#
loop_
_entity_poly.entity_id
_entity_poly.type
_entity_poly.pdbx_seq_one_letter_code
_entity_poly.pdbx_strand_id
1 'polypeptide(L)'
;MVKRGVVVRLEYNRAGRPLAGAGAVWVHAGVNGWQSGVSVVEELKCDNNEDGGDWWAVEVSLPSDAVALNWVFADGPVGKAGVWDNNNRRDFAGRIGGAERMEALFAGMEEECLRGLERAREEREAKEAEEAARRAEVKAAMKGRTKAAFLQSQAHVFFTQPAEPRAGEVVQVFYNPSSTALQGRERVWMRGSFNRWTHRSGCFLPIEMVPADNGTHLVAEILLPHDAYIMDLVFMDSSDPSTATYDNRGGLDYHVPLAGGTVREPPLYIVHVALEMAPVAKVGGLGDVVTSLSRATRELGHKVEVVLPKYDCLKYDQVQGLEARGDFQWGGTKWLVWHGLVEGIPVHFLEPENGLFWVGCIYGRKDDSARFSTFCHAALEFLLQTGRSPDLLHCHDWSSAPVAWLQREHYSGYGGGNARTVFTIHNLEFGQDMIGRAMAACDMATTVSPTYAAEISGHAAVAAHRAKFHGILNGIDPDIWDPMADAFIPLKYSSHQVVQGKQAAKAELRSRLNLRSFSPSEERPLVGIVTRLTAQKGIALIKHAIWRTLERGGQVVLLGSAPDGRVQGEFEGLARELSRTYGDMARLWLSYDEPLSHLIYAASDMILVPSIFEPCGLTQLVAMRYGAIPVVRKTGGLADTVLDVDSEADRQRAAARGMEPNGFSFEGADAAGVDYALNRAISGWYDGREWWQGLAKQVMEQDWTWNRPALDYLELYYGARK
;
A
#
# COMPACT_ATOMS: atom_id res chain seq x y z
N MET A 1 -39.41 -21.74 49.82
CA MET A 1 -40.12 -22.81 49.09
C MET A 1 -41.47 -23.08 49.74
N VAL A 2 -42.55 -22.55 49.15
CA VAL A 2 -44.02 -22.84 49.23
C VAL A 2 -44.61 -21.85 48.20
N LYS A 3 -45.49 -22.11 47.21
CA LYS A 3 -46.17 -23.29 46.63
C LYS A 3 -46.59 -22.93 45.19
N ARG A 4 -46.86 -23.96 44.40
CA ARG A 4 -47.58 -23.96 43.10
C ARG A 4 -48.74 -22.96 43.00
N GLY A 5 -48.95 -22.46 41.77
CA GLY A 5 -50.26 -22.18 41.18
C GLY A 5 -50.89 -20.87 41.60
N VAL A 6 -50.48 -19.76 40.98
CA VAL A 6 -51.37 -18.60 40.89
C VAL A 6 -52.47 -18.99 39.91
N VAL A 7 -53.65 -19.29 40.43
CA VAL A 7 -54.84 -19.52 39.62
C VAL A 7 -55.48 -18.17 39.39
N VAL A 8 -55.60 -17.76 38.13
CA VAL A 8 -56.33 -16.55 37.76
C VAL A 8 -57.65 -16.95 37.15
N ARG A 9 -58.73 -16.30 37.59
CA ARG A 9 -60.04 -16.46 36.99
C ARG A 9 -60.17 -15.45 35.85
N LEU A 10 -60.36 -15.95 34.64
CA LEU A 10 -60.66 -15.13 33.47
C LEU A 10 -62.15 -15.23 33.19
N GLU A 11 -62.79 -14.07 33.09
CA GLU A 11 -64.22 -13.94 32.83
C GLU A 11 -64.43 -13.19 31.52
N TYR A 12 -65.39 -13.66 30.73
CA TYR A 12 -65.74 -13.11 29.43
C TYR A 12 -67.25 -12.99 29.30
N ASN A 13 -67.73 -11.80 28.95
CA ASN A 13 -69.13 -11.60 28.65
C ASN A 13 -69.37 -11.85 27.16
N ARG A 14 -70.02 -12.96 26.83
CA ARG A 14 -70.29 -13.37 25.45
C ARG A 14 -71.22 -12.41 24.72
N ALA A 15 -72.04 -11.62 25.44
CA ALA A 15 -72.85 -10.58 24.82
C ALA A 15 -72.02 -9.40 24.29
N GLY A 16 -70.77 -9.24 24.77
CA GLY A 16 -69.78 -8.37 24.15
C GLY A 16 -69.24 -9.02 22.88
N ARG A 17 -69.64 -8.53 21.69
CA ARG A 17 -69.10 -9.00 20.40
C ARG A 17 -67.57 -8.96 20.42
N PRO A 18 -66.84 -9.91 19.79
CA PRO A 18 -67.17 -10.68 18.57
C PRO A 18 -67.78 -12.09 18.74
N LEU A 19 -67.75 -12.68 19.94
CA LEU A 19 -68.16 -14.09 20.14
C LEU A 19 -69.66 -14.26 20.48
N ALA A 20 -70.46 -13.23 20.23
CA ALA A 20 -71.90 -13.26 20.47
C ALA A 20 -72.59 -14.35 19.62
N GLY A 21 -73.23 -15.31 20.28
CA GLY A 21 -73.89 -16.45 19.64
C GLY A 21 -73.00 -17.67 19.38
N ALA A 22 -71.72 -17.65 19.79
CA ALA A 22 -70.85 -18.83 19.74
C ALA A 22 -71.34 -19.94 20.69
N GLY A 23 -71.35 -21.20 20.23
CA GLY A 23 -71.81 -22.35 21.03
C GLY A 23 -70.88 -22.73 22.19
N ALA A 24 -69.61 -22.34 22.09
CA ALA A 24 -68.58 -22.49 23.12
C ALA A 24 -67.64 -21.28 23.08
N VAL A 25 -67.00 -20.96 24.20
CA VAL A 25 -65.97 -19.92 24.29
C VAL A 25 -64.70 -20.56 24.85
N TRP A 26 -63.57 -20.32 24.20
CA TRP A 26 -62.27 -20.85 24.58
C TRP A 26 -61.30 -19.70 24.88
N VAL A 27 -60.46 -19.85 25.91
CA VAL A 27 -59.31 -18.97 26.13
C VAL A 27 -58.07 -19.62 25.54
N HIS A 28 -57.27 -18.81 24.86
CA HIS A 28 -55.92 -19.15 24.43
C HIS A 28 -54.98 -18.17 25.12
N ALA A 29 -54.13 -18.66 26.02
CA ALA A 29 -53.25 -17.80 26.81
C ALA A 29 -51.79 -18.23 26.72
N GLY A 30 -50.91 -17.24 26.82
CA GLY A 30 -49.46 -17.37 26.89
C GLY A 30 -48.92 -16.45 27.97
N VAL A 31 -47.73 -16.77 28.49
CA VAL A 31 -47.09 -15.94 29.51
C VAL A 31 -45.95 -15.12 28.91
N ASN A 32 -45.60 -14.02 29.58
CA ASN A 32 -44.43 -13.19 29.29
C ASN A 32 -44.34 -12.72 27.83
N GLY A 33 -45.46 -12.29 27.24
CA GLY A 33 -45.50 -11.79 25.86
C GLY A 33 -45.48 -12.89 24.80
N TRP A 34 -46.12 -14.04 25.05
CA TRP A 34 -46.17 -15.19 24.15
C TRP A 34 -44.81 -15.85 23.85
N GLN A 35 -43.77 -15.61 24.66
CA GLN A 35 -42.41 -16.14 24.43
C GLN A 35 -42.35 -17.67 24.29
N SER A 36 -43.23 -18.38 25.00
CA SER A 36 -43.35 -19.85 24.91
C SER A 36 -44.49 -20.30 23.98
N GLY A 37 -45.06 -19.38 23.20
CA GLY A 37 -46.29 -19.60 22.43
C GLY A 37 -47.54 -19.70 23.32
N VAL A 38 -48.61 -20.26 22.75
CA VAL A 38 -49.85 -20.54 23.49
C VAL A 38 -49.60 -21.73 24.42
N SER A 39 -49.71 -21.50 25.72
CA SER A 39 -49.42 -22.49 26.77
C SER A 39 -50.68 -22.98 27.49
N VAL A 40 -51.79 -22.26 27.37
CA VAL A 40 -53.09 -22.61 27.95
C VAL A 40 -54.15 -22.51 26.87
N VAL A 41 -54.95 -23.57 26.70
CA VAL A 41 -56.09 -23.62 25.79
C VAL A 41 -57.24 -24.32 26.50
N GLU A 42 -58.21 -23.57 27.00
CA GLU A 42 -59.30 -24.12 27.82
C GLU A 42 -60.66 -23.55 27.44
N GLU A 43 -61.68 -24.39 27.53
CA GLU A 43 -63.07 -23.99 27.31
C GLU A 43 -63.61 -23.31 28.57
N LEU A 44 -64.17 -22.11 28.42
CA LEU A 44 -64.86 -21.41 29.50
C LEU A 44 -66.20 -22.11 29.78
N LYS A 45 -66.64 -22.02 31.03
CA LYS A 45 -67.96 -22.52 31.44
C LYS A 45 -68.88 -21.36 31.71
N CYS A 46 -70.14 -21.51 31.30
CA CYS A 46 -71.19 -20.55 31.61
C CYS A 46 -71.31 -20.38 33.13
N ASP A 47 -71.27 -19.13 33.57
CA ASP A 47 -71.18 -18.72 34.97
C ASP A 47 -72.17 -17.58 35.20
N ASN A 48 -73.45 -17.90 35.07
CA ASN A 48 -74.56 -16.97 35.24
C ASN A 48 -74.81 -16.72 36.74
N ASN A 49 -73.98 -15.88 37.37
CA ASN A 49 -74.30 -15.28 38.66
C ASN A 49 -75.25 -14.09 38.48
N GLU A 50 -75.95 -13.71 39.57
CA GLU A 50 -77.23 -12.97 39.66
C GLU A 50 -77.39 -11.64 38.88
N ASP A 51 -76.36 -11.15 38.19
CA ASP A 51 -76.34 -9.89 37.43
C ASP A 51 -76.60 -10.08 35.93
N GLY A 52 -77.71 -10.72 35.55
CA GLY A 52 -78.40 -10.59 34.25
C GLY A 52 -77.60 -10.67 32.92
N GLY A 53 -76.36 -11.16 32.90
CA GLY A 53 -75.45 -11.17 31.75
C GLY A 53 -74.98 -12.57 31.32
N ASP A 54 -74.53 -12.70 30.07
CA ASP A 54 -74.04 -13.97 29.47
C ASP A 54 -72.54 -14.15 29.76
N TRP A 55 -72.21 -14.38 31.03
CA TRP A 55 -70.84 -14.50 31.52
C TRP A 55 -70.32 -15.93 31.50
N TRP A 56 -69.07 -16.06 31.09
CA TRP A 56 -68.35 -17.32 30.96
C TRP A 56 -67.02 -17.19 31.68
N ALA A 57 -66.61 -18.20 32.44
CA ALA A 57 -65.41 -18.14 33.26
C ALA A 57 -64.55 -19.40 33.15
N VAL A 58 -63.24 -19.23 33.37
CA VAL A 58 -62.27 -20.33 33.51
C VAL A 58 -61.18 -19.96 34.50
N GLU A 59 -60.70 -20.96 35.23
CA GLU A 59 -59.58 -20.83 36.16
C GLU A 59 -58.30 -21.33 35.51
N VAL A 60 -57.38 -20.42 35.20
CA VAL A 60 -56.11 -20.73 34.55
C VAL A 60 -54.99 -20.82 35.58
N SER A 61 -54.33 -21.98 35.64
CA SER A 61 -53.13 -22.17 36.46
C SER A 61 -51.89 -21.65 35.75
N LEU A 62 -51.22 -20.66 36.35
CA LEU A 62 -50.03 -20.06 35.77
C LEU A 62 -48.74 -20.72 36.29
N PRO A 63 -47.71 -20.85 35.44
CA PRO A 63 -46.40 -21.35 35.86
C PRO A 63 -45.74 -20.36 36.83
N SER A 64 -44.81 -20.86 37.66
CA SER A 64 -44.23 -20.10 38.78
C SER A 64 -43.33 -18.93 38.36
N ASP A 65 -42.97 -18.87 37.09
CA ASP A 65 -42.14 -17.85 36.43
C ASP A 65 -42.96 -16.87 35.56
N ALA A 66 -44.29 -16.94 35.60
CA ALA A 66 -45.16 -16.01 34.88
C ALA A 66 -45.16 -14.62 35.52
N VAL A 67 -44.72 -13.61 34.78
CA VAL A 67 -44.68 -12.19 35.17
C VAL A 67 -45.82 -11.39 34.52
N ALA A 68 -46.23 -11.81 33.33
CA ALA A 68 -47.42 -11.31 32.65
C ALA A 68 -48.20 -12.45 32.00
N LEU A 69 -49.52 -12.31 31.94
CA LEU A 69 -50.41 -13.18 31.19
C LEU A 69 -50.95 -12.42 29.98
N ASN A 70 -50.89 -13.05 28.81
CA ASN A 70 -51.47 -12.57 27.56
C ASN A 70 -52.51 -13.59 27.09
N TRP A 71 -53.69 -13.16 26.65
CA TRP A 71 -54.70 -14.07 26.17
C TRP A 71 -55.63 -13.47 25.13
N VAL A 72 -56.31 -14.36 24.40
CA VAL A 72 -57.39 -14.07 23.47
C VAL A 72 -58.51 -15.08 23.69
N PHE A 73 -59.74 -14.72 23.30
CA PHE A 73 -60.87 -15.63 23.32
C PHE A 73 -61.23 -16.09 21.91
N ALA A 74 -61.81 -17.28 21.78
CA ALA A 74 -62.18 -17.87 20.50
C ALA A 74 -63.45 -18.72 20.60
N ASP A 75 -64.06 -19.05 19.47
CA ASP A 75 -65.21 -19.96 19.38
C ASP A 75 -64.82 -21.46 19.35
N GLY A 76 -63.53 -21.77 19.49
CA GLY A 76 -63.03 -23.14 19.49
C GLY A 76 -61.57 -23.29 19.93
N PRO A 77 -61.05 -24.53 20.02
CA PRO A 77 -59.66 -24.81 20.33
C PRO A 77 -58.73 -24.53 19.14
N VAL A 78 -57.41 -24.64 19.37
CA VAL A 78 -56.37 -24.33 18.37
C VAL A 78 -56.61 -25.15 17.09
N GLY A 79 -56.64 -24.47 15.94
CA GLY A 79 -56.86 -25.10 14.63
C GLY A 79 -58.32 -25.38 14.27
N LYS A 80 -59.28 -25.12 15.17
CA LYS A 80 -60.73 -25.29 14.92
C LYS A 80 -61.57 -24.02 15.16
N ALA A 81 -60.96 -22.95 15.68
CA ALA A 81 -61.61 -21.66 15.87
C ALA A 81 -61.71 -20.84 14.57
N GLY A 82 -62.89 -20.29 14.30
CA GLY A 82 -63.19 -19.42 13.16
C GLY A 82 -63.37 -17.95 13.54
N VAL A 83 -63.76 -17.66 14.78
CA VAL A 83 -64.01 -16.31 15.30
C VAL A 83 -63.16 -16.07 16.55
N TRP A 84 -62.54 -14.89 16.63
CA TRP A 84 -61.62 -14.53 17.70
C TRP A 84 -61.98 -13.17 18.30
N ASP A 85 -61.86 -13.06 19.62
CA ASP A 85 -61.77 -11.79 20.33
C ASP A 85 -60.33 -11.59 20.83
N ASN A 86 -59.61 -10.72 20.13
CA ASN A 86 -58.26 -10.32 20.49
C ASN A 86 -58.18 -8.84 20.88
N ASN A 87 -59.25 -8.28 21.44
CA ASN A 87 -59.27 -6.90 21.94
C ASN A 87 -58.81 -5.86 20.88
N ASN A 88 -59.36 -5.98 19.66
CA ASN A 88 -58.97 -5.16 18.50
C ASN A 88 -57.46 -5.24 18.18
N ARG A 89 -56.92 -6.46 18.05
CA ARG A 89 -55.50 -6.75 17.73
C ARG A 89 -54.49 -6.32 18.80
N ARG A 90 -54.93 -6.06 20.03
CA ARG A 90 -54.04 -5.70 21.15
C ARG A 90 -53.83 -6.85 22.13
N ASP A 91 -54.60 -7.92 21.98
CA ASP A 91 -54.77 -9.00 22.94
C ASP A 91 -55.21 -8.48 24.32
N PHE A 92 -55.61 -9.39 25.19
CA PHE A 92 -55.79 -9.07 26.60
C PHE A 92 -54.48 -9.33 27.33
N ALA A 93 -54.13 -8.46 28.28
CA ALA A 93 -52.89 -8.59 29.05
C ALA A 93 -53.11 -8.18 30.51
N GLY A 94 -52.47 -8.91 31.42
CA GLY A 94 -52.50 -8.64 32.86
C GLY A 94 -51.12 -8.88 33.49
N ARG A 95 -50.70 -7.96 34.38
CA ARG A 95 -49.46 -8.13 35.17
C ARG A 95 -49.71 -9.02 36.38
N ILE A 96 -48.80 -9.93 36.66
CA ILE A 96 -48.84 -10.81 37.82
C ILE A 96 -47.88 -10.25 38.88
N GLY A 97 -48.35 -10.07 40.12
CA GLY A 97 -47.55 -9.46 41.20
C GLY A 97 -46.34 -10.33 41.59
N GLY A 98 -45.14 -9.71 41.70
CA GLY A 98 -43.88 -10.39 42.05
C GLY A 98 -42.66 -10.05 41.18
N ALA A 99 -42.80 -9.13 40.22
CA ALA A 99 -41.81 -8.80 39.18
C ALA A 99 -40.48 -8.19 39.67
N GLU A 100 -40.42 -7.59 40.86
CA GLU A 100 -39.22 -6.91 41.38
C GLU A 100 -38.00 -7.85 41.53
N ARG A 101 -38.22 -9.16 41.74
CA ARG A 101 -37.14 -10.15 41.82
C ARG A 101 -36.54 -10.53 40.47
N MET A 102 -37.26 -10.30 39.37
CA MET A 102 -36.84 -10.72 38.04
C MET A 102 -36.15 -9.59 37.29
N GLU A 103 -36.56 -8.33 37.49
CA GLU A 103 -35.82 -7.14 37.00
C GLU A 103 -34.38 -7.11 37.56
N ALA A 104 -34.20 -7.40 38.86
CA ALA A 104 -32.88 -7.51 39.46
C ALA A 104 -32.04 -8.66 38.87
N LEU A 105 -32.69 -9.75 38.44
CA LEU A 105 -32.04 -10.91 37.84
C LEU A 105 -31.60 -10.62 36.39
N PHE A 106 -32.47 -9.97 35.60
CA PHE A 106 -32.13 -9.50 34.26
C PHE A 106 -31.05 -8.42 34.29
N ALA A 107 -31.10 -7.47 35.22
CA ALA A 107 -30.05 -6.47 35.40
C ALA A 107 -28.68 -7.12 35.73
N GLY A 108 -28.67 -8.16 36.56
CA GLY A 108 -27.45 -8.94 36.84
C GLY A 108 -26.91 -9.68 35.61
N MET A 109 -27.79 -10.27 34.80
CA MET A 109 -27.41 -10.93 33.53
C MET A 109 -26.92 -9.93 32.47
N GLU A 110 -27.53 -8.76 32.36
CA GLU A 110 -27.07 -7.67 31.50
C GLU A 110 -25.68 -7.17 31.92
N GLU A 111 -25.44 -6.99 33.22
CA GLU A 111 -24.14 -6.58 33.76
C GLU A 111 -23.06 -7.66 33.52
N GLU A 112 -23.39 -8.95 33.60
CA GLU A 112 -22.48 -10.04 33.21
C GLU A 112 -22.20 -10.06 31.71
N CYS A 113 -23.22 -9.82 30.87
CA CYS A 113 -23.06 -9.74 29.41
C CYS A 113 -22.16 -8.56 29.00
N LEU A 114 -22.40 -7.37 29.58
CA LEU A 114 -21.60 -6.18 29.34
C LEU A 114 -20.14 -6.38 29.77
N ARG A 115 -19.91 -6.94 30.98
CA ARG A 115 -18.55 -7.30 31.44
C ARG A 115 -17.89 -8.35 30.54
N GLY A 116 -18.65 -9.29 30.00
CA GLY A 116 -18.18 -10.26 29.01
C GLY A 116 -17.73 -9.61 27.70
N LEU A 117 -18.52 -8.66 27.19
CA LEU A 117 -18.19 -7.88 25.99
C LEU A 117 -16.98 -6.97 26.19
N GLU A 118 -16.87 -6.33 27.36
CA GLU A 118 -15.72 -5.50 27.74
C GLU A 118 -14.44 -6.34 27.81
N ARG A 119 -14.47 -7.49 28.48
CA ARG A 119 -13.32 -8.41 28.51
C ARG A 119 -12.94 -8.90 27.12
N ALA A 120 -13.91 -9.29 26.30
CA ALA A 120 -13.64 -9.72 24.92
C ALA A 120 -13.04 -8.58 24.07
N ARG A 121 -13.46 -7.34 24.30
CA ARG A 121 -12.89 -6.16 23.65
C ARG A 121 -11.47 -5.90 24.13
N GLU A 122 -11.21 -5.94 25.44
CA GLU A 122 -9.88 -5.76 26.03
C GLU A 122 -8.91 -6.85 25.55
N GLU A 123 -9.32 -8.12 25.53
CA GLU A 123 -8.53 -9.23 24.99
C GLU A 123 -8.20 -9.03 23.51
N ARG A 124 -9.17 -8.55 22.72
CA ARG A 124 -8.97 -8.22 21.31
C ARG A 124 -8.01 -7.06 21.13
N GLU A 125 -8.20 -5.97 21.87
CA GLU A 125 -7.32 -4.79 21.83
C GLU A 125 -5.90 -5.13 22.28
N ALA A 126 -5.74 -5.95 23.32
CA ALA A 126 -4.44 -6.44 23.79
C ALA A 126 -3.72 -7.29 22.73
N LYS A 127 -4.44 -8.21 22.07
CA LYS A 127 -3.89 -9.02 20.98
C LYS A 127 -3.51 -8.17 19.77
N GLU A 128 -4.35 -7.22 19.38
CA GLU A 128 -4.06 -6.27 18.29
C GLU A 128 -2.83 -5.40 18.62
N ALA A 129 -2.68 -4.97 19.88
CA ALA A 129 -1.52 -4.22 20.35
C ALA A 129 -0.23 -5.05 20.36
N GLU A 130 -0.27 -6.31 20.80
CA GLU A 130 0.87 -7.23 20.75
C GLU A 130 1.31 -7.50 19.30
N GLU A 131 0.37 -7.76 18.40
CA GLU A 131 0.64 -7.94 16.98
C GLU A 131 1.21 -6.66 16.34
N ALA A 132 0.71 -5.48 16.73
CA ALA A 132 1.26 -4.19 16.32
C ALA A 132 2.69 -3.97 16.81
N ALA A 133 2.98 -4.27 18.07
CA ALA A 133 4.32 -4.15 18.64
C ALA A 133 5.34 -5.06 17.93
N ARG A 134 4.97 -6.33 17.69
CA ARG A 134 5.80 -7.28 16.94
C ARG A 134 6.06 -6.82 15.51
N ARG A 135 5.06 -6.27 14.81
CA ARG A 135 5.22 -5.68 13.47
C ARG A 135 6.18 -4.50 13.48
N ALA A 136 6.05 -3.61 14.46
CA ALA A 136 6.92 -2.45 14.61
C ALA A 136 8.38 -2.85 14.84
N GLU A 137 8.63 -3.88 15.66
CA GLU A 137 9.97 -4.42 15.89
C GLU A 137 10.59 -5.00 14.60
N VAL A 138 9.83 -5.80 13.84
CA VAL A 138 10.29 -6.34 12.55
C VAL A 138 10.61 -5.22 11.55
N LYS A 139 9.75 -4.20 11.46
CA LYS A 139 9.96 -3.03 10.58
C LYS A 139 11.23 -2.27 10.98
N ALA A 140 11.44 -2.04 12.28
CA ALA A 140 12.64 -1.38 12.79
C ALA A 140 13.92 -2.18 12.54
N ALA A 141 13.89 -3.50 12.78
CA ALA A 141 15.03 -4.38 12.52
C ALA A 141 15.38 -4.46 11.03
N MET A 142 14.39 -4.52 10.14
CA MET A 142 14.59 -4.46 8.69
C MET A 142 15.22 -3.12 8.27
N LYS A 143 14.67 -1.99 8.74
CA LYS A 143 15.20 -0.65 8.48
C LYS A 143 16.67 -0.50 8.94
N GLY A 144 16.99 -1.01 10.12
CA GLY A 144 18.36 -1.02 10.65
C GLY A 144 19.33 -1.82 9.78
N ARG A 145 18.94 -3.05 9.39
CA ARG A 145 19.73 -3.90 8.49
C ARG A 145 19.94 -3.26 7.12
N THR A 146 18.91 -2.66 6.54
CA THR A 146 18.99 -1.99 5.24
C THR A 146 19.91 -0.78 5.28
N LYS A 147 19.89 0.00 6.37
CA LYS A 147 20.83 1.11 6.56
C LYS A 147 22.28 0.61 6.69
N ALA A 148 22.51 -0.47 7.43
CA ALA A 148 23.85 -1.07 7.55
C ALA A 148 24.35 -1.62 6.20
N ALA A 149 23.49 -2.34 5.47
CA ALA A 149 23.79 -2.84 4.14
C ALA A 149 24.02 -1.70 3.14
N PHE A 150 23.35 -0.55 3.29
CA PHE A 150 23.63 0.64 2.50
C PHE A 150 25.07 1.13 2.67
N LEU A 151 25.52 1.26 3.91
CA LEU A 151 26.90 1.66 4.20
C LEU A 151 27.91 0.61 3.69
N GLN A 152 27.61 -0.68 3.90
CA GLN A 152 28.46 -1.78 3.42
C GLN A 152 28.49 -1.88 1.89
N SER A 153 27.41 -1.53 1.19
CA SER A 153 27.38 -1.55 -0.28
C SER A 153 28.41 -0.61 -0.90
N GLN A 154 28.88 0.41 -0.17
CA GLN A 154 29.98 1.28 -0.61
C GLN A 154 31.36 0.67 -0.35
N ALA A 155 31.48 -0.32 0.55
CA ALA A 155 32.74 -0.88 1.05
C ALA A 155 33.64 -1.51 -0.02
N HIS A 156 33.07 -2.01 -1.12
CA HIS A 156 33.85 -2.59 -2.22
C HIS A 156 34.64 -1.54 -3.03
N VAL A 157 34.20 -0.27 -2.99
CA VAL A 157 34.91 0.86 -3.57
C VAL A 157 35.65 1.64 -2.49
N PHE A 158 35.04 1.80 -1.32
CA PHE A 158 35.54 2.68 -0.27
C PHE A 158 35.04 2.26 1.11
N PHE A 159 35.92 2.21 2.11
CA PHE A 159 35.54 2.00 3.51
C PHE A 159 36.47 2.75 4.49
N THR A 160 36.08 2.80 5.77
CA THR A 160 36.87 3.44 6.83
C THR A 160 37.30 2.44 7.92
N GLN A 161 38.40 2.73 8.61
CA GLN A 161 38.80 2.06 9.84
C GLN A 161 39.05 3.11 10.95
N PRO A 162 38.32 3.04 12.08
CA PRO A 162 37.22 2.11 12.38
C PRO A 162 36.02 2.30 11.43
N ALA A 163 35.22 1.23 11.22
CA ALA A 163 34.08 1.25 10.29
C ALA A 163 32.96 2.23 10.69
N GLU A 164 32.87 2.55 11.98
CA GLU A 164 32.06 3.64 12.52
C GLU A 164 33.00 4.74 13.03
N PRO A 165 33.42 5.67 12.16
CA PRO A 165 34.34 6.73 12.53
C PRO A 165 33.70 7.70 13.53
N ARG A 166 34.50 8.21 14.48
CA ARG A 166 34.06 9.12 15.54
C ARG A 166 34.66 10.50 15.36
N ALA A 167 33.84 11.52 15.56
CA ALA A 167 34.27 12.92 15.56
C ALA A 167 35.35 13.14 16.63
N GLY A 168 36.45 13.80 16.27
CA GLY A 168 37.61 14.03 17.14
C GLY A 168 38.69 12.94 17.07
N GLU A 169 38.46 11.84 16.34
CA GLU A 169 39.44 10.76 16.18
C GLU A 169 40.12 10.82 14.80
N VAL A 170 41.27 10.14 14.67
CA VAL A 170 41.90 9.89 13.38
C VAL A 170 41.25 8.66 12.75
N VAL A 171 40.85 8.76 11.49
CA VAL A 171 40.29 7.66 10.72
C VAL A 171 41.18 7.34 9.54
N GLN A 172 41.31 6.05 9.22
CA GLN A 172 41.90 5.58 7.97
C GLN A 172 40.81 5.40 6.92
N VAL A 173 41.04 5.96 5.74
CA VAL A 173 40.16 5.90 4.58
C VAL A 173 40.80 4.97 3.55
N PHE A 174 40.10 3.90 3.19
CA PHE A 174 40.50 2.96 2.15
C PHE A 174 39.69 3.17 0.89
N TYR A 175 40.34 3.15 -0.28
CA TYR A 175 39.72 3.34 -1.59
C TYR A 175 40.29 2.37 -2.61
N ASN A 176 39.42 1.73 -3.40
CA ASN A 176 39.79 0.84 -4.47
C ASN A 176 39.57 1.50 -5.84
N PRO A 177 40.62 1.95 -6.54
CA PRO A 177 40.47 2.57 -7.85
C PRO A 177 40.05 1.59 -8.96
N SER A 178 40.19 0.27 -8.77
CA SER A 178 40.06 -0.72 -9.86
C SER A 178 38.67 -0.78 -10.49
N SER A 179 37.65 -0.28 -9.79
CA SER A 179 36.23 -0.36 -10.18
C SER A 179 35.61 1.02 -10.39
N THR A 180 36.44 2.03 -10.65
CA THR A 180 36.04 3.45 -10.67
C THR A 180 36.56 4.17 -11.92
N ALA A 181 36.21 5.44 -12.08
CA ALA A 181 36.77 6.31 -13.12
C ALA A 181 38.31 6.49 -13.02
N LEU A 182 38.91 6.11 -11.89
CA LEU A 182 40.35 6.18 -11.63
C LEU A 182 41.07 4.84 -11.86
N GLN A 183 40.42 3.88 -12.53
CA GLN A 183 41.05 2.61 -12.87
C GLN A 183 42.33 2.84 -13.69
N GLY A 184 43.43 2.20 -13.26
CA GLY A 184 44.73 2.27 -13.95
C GLY A 184 45.52 3.56 -13.70
N ARG A 185 45.07 4.46 -12.82
CA ARG A 185 45.83 5.67 -12.46
C ARG A 185 46.96 5.33 -11.49
N GLU A 186 48.14 5.91 -11.72
CA GLU A 186 49.36 5.65 -10.93
C GLU A 186 49.30 6.25 -9.53
N ARG A 187 48.69 7.42 -9.39
CA ARG A 187 48.58 8.16 -8.12
C ARG A 187 47.14 8.65 -7.95
N VAL A 188 46.67 8.60 -6.71
CA VAL A 188 45.32 9.01 -6.33
C VAL A 188 45.41 9.90 -5.11
N TRP A 189 44.63 10.97 -5.10
CA TRP A 189 44.46 11.88 -3.98
C TRP A 189 43.03 11.82 -3.49
N MET A 190 42.88 11.88 -2.17
CA MET A 190 41.63 12.10 -1.48
C MET A 190 41.44 13.60 -1.28
N ARG A 191 40.28 14.13 -1.69
CA ARG A 191 39.83 15.49 -1.40
C ARG A 191 38.50 15.42 -0.70
N GLY A 192 38.25 16.33 0.22
CA GLY A 192 37.00 16.31 0.96
C GLY A 192 36.75 17.51 1.84
N SER A 193 35.64 17.44 2.53
CA SER A 193 35.22 18.37 3.57
C SER A 193 34.34 17.61 4.57
N PHE A 194 33.61 18.35 5.41
CA PHE A 194 32.71 17.80 6.40
C PHE A 194 31.36 18.51 6.32
N ASN A 195 30.34 17.91 6.94
CA ASN A 195 29.01 18.51 7.09
C ASN A 195 28.37 18.90 5.74
N ARG A 196 28.33 17.96 4.79
CA ARG A 196 27.78 18.15 3.43
C ARG A 196 28.48 19.28 2.67
N TRP A 197 29.82 19.31 2.73
CA TRP A 197 30.67 20.36 2.14
C TRP A 197 30.49 21.77 2.74
N THR A 198 29.77 21.92 3.85
CA THR A 198 29.47 23.25 4.46
C THR A 198 30.28 23.55 5.73
N HIS A 199 31.18 22.66 6.14
CA HIS A 199 31.97 22.87 7.35
C HIS A 199 32.84 24.15 7.26
N ARG A 200 32.92 24.91 8.36
CA ARG A 200 33.62 26.21 8.44
C ARG A 200 35.09 26.17 8.04
N SER A 201 35.73 25.00 8.17
CA SER A 201 37.14 24.81 7.78
C SER A 201 37.33 24.69 6.26
N GLY A 202 36.26 24.61 5.47
CA GLY A 202 36.31 24.43 4.03
C GLY A 202 36.77 23.03 3.62
N CYS A 203 37.24 22.90 2.38
CA CYS A 203 37.87 21.68 1.89
C CYS A 203 39.26 21.53 2.51
N PHE A 204 39.62 20.32 2.94
CA PHE A 204 41.00 20.01 3.29
C PHE A 204 41.88 19.90 2.04
N LEU A 205 43.20 20.12 2.20
CA LEU A 205 44.17 20.01 1.10
C LEU A 205 44.19 18.56 0.58
N PRO A 206 44.27 18.31 -0.74
CA PRO A 206 44.31 16.96 -1.29
C PRO A 206 45.40 16.09 -0.63
N ILE A 207 44.99 14.94 -0.10
CA ILE A 207 45.86 13.99 0.62
C ILE A 207 46.19 12.86 -0.35
N GLU A 208 47.47 12.66 -0.65
CA GLU A 208 47.88 11.52 -1.47
C GLU A 208 47.60 10.20 -0.76
N MET A 209 46.98 9.26 -1.47
CA MET A 209 46.69 7.93 -0.94
C MET A 209 47.84 6.97 -1.26
N VAL A 210 48.23 6.15 -0.30
CA VAL A 210 49.33 5.20 -0.42
C VAL A 210 48.81 3.76 -0.51
N PRO A 211 49.54 2.81 -1.14
CA PRO A 211 49.12 1.41 -1.18
C PRO A 211 48.88 0.83 0.23
N ALA A 212 47.74 0.18 0.43
CA ALA A 212 47.41 -0.53 1.66
C ALA A 212 47.97 -1.96 1.66
N ASP A 213 48.14 -2.54 2.85
CA ASP A 213 48.67 -3.91 3.03
C ASP A 213 47.80 -5.01 2.40
N ASN A 214 46.50 -4.73 2.15
CA ASN A 214 45.58 -5.66 1.50
C ASN A 214 45.79 -5.80 -0.03
N GLY A 215 46.73 -5.04 -0.60
CA GLY A 215 47.17 -5.11 -1.99
C GLY A 215 46.16 -4.63 -3.04
N THR A 216 44.95 -4.24 -2.64
CA THR A 216 43.85 -3.86 -3.55
C THR A 216 43.37 -2.44 -3.34
N HIS A 217 43.61 -1.87 -2.16
CA HIS A 217 43.17 -0.53 -1.79
C HIS A 217 44.35 0.41 -1.62
N LEU A 218 44.06 1.68 -1.77
CA LEU A 218 44.89 2.79 -1.29
C LEU A 218 44.35 3.27 0.05
N VAL A 219 45.20 3.82 0.91
CA VAL A 219 44.85 4.32 2.24
C VAL A 219 45.36 5.74 2.47
N ALA A 220 44.57 6.54 3.18
CA ALA A 220 44.97 7.85 3.69
C ALA A 220 44.39 8.06 5.11
N GLU A 221 45.05 8.88 5.93
CA GLU A 221 44.59 9.20 7.28
C GLU A 221 44.08 10.63 7.36
N ILE A 222 43.04 10.85 8.17
CA ILE A 222 42.49 12.18 8.40
C ILE A 222 41.97 12.33 9.83
N LEU A 223 42.27 13.48 10.45
CA LEU A 223 41.70 13.87 11.75
C LEU A 223 40.31 14.47 11.55
N LEU A 224 39.32 13.89 12.23
CA LEU A 224 37.93 14.32 12.14
C LEU A 224 37.64 15.47 13.12
N PRO A 225 37.02 16.58 12.67
CA PRO A 225 36.58 17.65 13.57
C PRO A 225 35.55 17.15 14.60
N HIS A 226 35.58 17.69 15.83
CA HIS A 226 34.61 17.34 16.87
C HIS A 226 33.16 17.72 16.53
N ASP A 227 32.97 18.73 15.68
CA ASP A 227 31.65 19.19 15.22
C ASP A 227 31.23 18.62 13.87
N ALA A 228 31.97 17.64 13.35
CA ALA A 228 31.60 16.95 12.12
C ALA A 228 30.59 15.82 12.42
N TYR A 229 29.48 15.79 11.69
CA TYR A 229 28.50 14.69 11.70
C TYR A 229 28.58 13.80 10.46
N ILE A 230 29.24 14.29 9.40
CA ILE A 230 29.48 13.54 8.17
C ILE A 230 30.80 14.01 7.55
N MET A 231 31.52 13.08 6.93
CA MET A 231 32.70 13.34 6.12
C MET A 231 32.33 13.16 4.64
N ASP A 232 32.69 14.14 3.82
CA ASP A 232 32.38 14.20 2.38
C ASP A 232 33.67 14.07 1.57
N LEU A 233 33.69 13.13 0.62
CA LEU A 233 34.92 12.73 -0.09
C LEU A 233 34.69 12.59 -1.59
N VAL A 234 35.73 12.97 -2.34
CA VAL A 234 35.95 12.62 -3.74
C VAL A 234 37.39 12.15 -3.92
N PHE A 235 37.62 11.32 -4.92
CA PHE A 235 38.95 10.85 -5.29
C PHE A 235 39.37 11.45 -6.62
N MET A 236 40.65 11.74 -6.78
CA MET A 236 41.17 12.42 -7.97
C MET A 236 42.57 11.91 -8.37
N ASP A 237 42.91 11.99 -9.66
CA ASP A 237 44.19 11.50 -10.23
C ASP A 237 45.32 12.56 -10.27
N SER A 238 45.10 13.72 -9.68
CA SER A 238 46.09 14.81 -9.60
C SER A 238 45.95 15.51 -8.25
N SER A 239 47.00 16.21 -7.79
CA SER A 239 46.92 17.09 -6.61
C SER A 239 46.29 18.45 -6.92
N ASP A 240 46.15 18.81 -8.20
CA ASP A 240 45.51 20.04 -8.66
C ASP A 240 44.04 19.77 -9.04
N PRO A 241 43.07 20.27 -8.26
CA PRO A 241 41.65 20.09 -8.53
C PRO A 241 41.16 20.56 -9.90
N SER A 242 41.82 21.55 -10.51
CA SER A 242 41.33 22.20 -11.73
C SER A 242 41.55 21.38 -13.00
N THR A 243 42.47 20.41 -12.94
CA THR A 243 42.89 19.58 -14.08
C THR A 243 42.63 18.09 -13.85
N ALA A 244 42.16 17.71 -12.67
CA ALA A 244 42.00 16.32 -12.28
C ALA A 244 40.78 15.64 -12.91
N THR A 245 40.94 14.35 -13.20
CA THR A 245 39.82 13.42 -13.34
C THR A 245 39.33 13.05 -11.95
N TYR A 246 38.02 13.09 -11.74
CA TYR A 246 37.40 12.75 -10.46
C TYR A 246 36.71 11.39 -10.52
N ASP A 247 36.81 10.63 -9.43
CA ASP A 247 35.71 9.78 -9.00
C ASP A 247 34.91 10.52 -7.93
N ASN A 248 33.73 10.99 -8.35
CA ASN A 248 32.73 11.65 -7.53
C ASN A 248 31.39 10.91 -7.55
N ARG A 249 31.39 9.61 -7.88
CA ARG A 249 30.17 8.79 -7.94
C ARG A 249 29.06 9.41 -8.80
N GLY A 250 29.43 10.00 -9.93
CA GLY A 250 28.49 10.67 -10.84
C GLY A 250 27.87 11.96 -10.25
N GLY A 251 28.61 12.69 -9.41
CA GLY A 251 28.16 13.92 -8.77
C GLY A 251 27.49 13.73 -7.40
N LEU A 252 27.32 12.48 -6.95
CA LEU A 252 26.77 12.18 -5.63
C LEU A 252 27.82 12.27 -4.52
N ASP A 253 29.11 12.10 -4.84
CA ASP A 253 30.24 11.99 -3.90
C ASP A 253 30.11 10.80 -2.93
N TYR A 254 31.13 10.62 -2.11
CA TYR A 254 31.15 9.63 -1.03
C TYR A 254 30.89 10.32 0.31
N HIS A 255 30.01 9.74 1.11
CA HIS A 255 29.53 10.34 2.35
C HIS A 255 29.60 9.34 3.50
N VAL A 256 30.32 9.69 4.57
CA VAL A 256 30.53 8.82 5.74
C VAL A 256 29.97 9.46 7.00
N PRO A 257 28.88 8.93 7.57
CA PRO A 257 28.35 9.42 8.85
C PRO A 257 29.38 9.25 9.97
N LEU A 258 29.46 10.26 10.84
CA LEU A 258 30.38 10.27 11.99
C LEU A 258 29.59 10.16 13.30
N ALA A 259 30.06 9.30 14.21
CA ALA A 259 29.50 9.19 15.55
C ALA A 259 30.10 10.25 16.51
N GLY A 260 29.31 10.72 17.47
CA GLY A 260 29.82 11.60 18.54
C GLY A 260 30.03 13.08 18.16
N GLY A 261 29.66 13.50 16.94
CA GLY A 261 29.71 14.90 16.51
C GLY A 261 28.84 15.81 17.38
N THR A 262 29.33 17.00 17.72
CA THR A 262 28.58 17.97 18.56
C THR A 262 27.44 18.68 17.81
N VAL A 263 27.48 18.67 16.48
CA VAL A 263 26.44 19.23 15.60
C VAL A 263 25.68 18.06 14.97
N ARG A 264 24.38 18.24 14.69
CA ARG A 264 23.56 17.27 13.97
C ARG A 264 23.27 17.75 12.56
N GLU A 265 23.04 16.81 11.65
CA GLU A 265 22.61 17.13 10.29
C GLU A 265 21.29 17.93 10.32
N PRO A 266 21.24 19.12 9.71
CA PRO A 266 20.02 19.90 9.65
C PRO A 266 19.00 19.20 8.73
N PRO A 267 17.72 19.14 9.12
CA PRO A 267 16.70 18.52 8.30
C PRO A 267 16.45 19.37 7.04
N LEU A 268 16.55 18.74 5.86
CA LEU A 268 16.05 19.31 4.61
C LEU A 268 14.56 19.67 4.70
N TYR A 269 14.18 20.80 4.11
CA TYR A 269 12.80 21.13 3.78
C TYR A 269 12.53 20.83 2.29
N ILE A 270 11.73 19.79 2.04
CA ILE A 270 11.41 19.27 0.72
C ILE A 270 9.93 19.53 0.43
N VAL A 271 9.64 20.07 -0.75
CA VAL A 271 8.28 20.20 -1.26
C VAL A 271 8.16 19.39 -2.54
N HIS A 272 7.26 18.39 -2.52
CA HIS A 272 6.87 17.67 -3.73
C HIS A 272 5.76 18.43 -4.44
N VAL A 273 5.90 18.65 -5.74
CA VAL A 273 4.82 19.17 -6.59
C VAL A 273 4.39 18.06 -7.53
N ALA A 274 3.14 17.63 -7.42
CA ALA A 274 2.62 16.47 -8.15
C ALA A 274 1.15 16.64 -8.52
N LEU A 275 0.71 15.87 -9.51
CA LEU A 275 -0.68 15.79 -9.96
C LEU A 275 -1.37 14.50 -9.49
N GLU A 276 -0.61 13.58 -8.89
CA GLU A 276 -1.13 12.37 -8.24
C GLU A 276 -0.48 12.17 -6.87
N MET A 277 -1.27 11.65 -5.93
CA MET A 277 -0.86 11.15 -4.64
C MET A 277 -1.85 10.10 -4.18
N ALA A 278 -1.35 8.92 -3.80
CA ALA A 278 -2.17 7.86 -3.25
C ALA A 278 -2.58 8.18 -1.79
N PRO A 279 -3.76 7.73 -1.33
CA PRO A 279 -4.85 7.16 -2.12
C PRO A 279 -5.78 8.21 -2.77
N VAL A 280 -5.55 9.50 -2.53
CA VAL A 280 -6.52 10.59 -2.78
C VAL A 280 -6.73 10.94 -4.26
N ALA A 281 -5.68 10.89 -5.07
CA ALA A 281 -5.68 11.17 -6.51
C ALA A 281 -4.65 10.26 -7.20
N LYS A 282 -5.09 9.12 -7.74
CA LYS A 282 -4.19 8.10 -8.29
C LYS A 282 -4.72 7.52 -9.59
N VAL A 283 -3.86 7.49 -10.62
CA VAL A 283 -4.12 6.83 -11.91
C VAL A 283 -3.08 5.75 -12.19
N GLY A 284 -1.82 5.98 -11.81
CA GLY A 284 -0.71 5.06 -11.97
C GLY A 284 0.13 4.88 -10.70
N GLY A 285 1.37 4.40 -10.88
CA GLY A 285 2.32 4.24 -9.78
C GLY A 285 2.93 5.55 -9.28
N LEU A 286 2.75 6.67 -9.99
CA LEU A 286 3.28 7.97 -9.59
C LEU A 286 2.75 8.39 -8.22
N GLY A 287 1.44 8.26 -8.00
CA GLY A 287 0.81 8.60 -6.72
C GLY A 287 1.32 7.75 -5.55
N ASP A 288 1.67 6.48 -5.78
CA ASP A 288 2.27 5.62 -4.75
C ASP A 288 3.66 6.12 -4.37
N VAL A 289 4.46 6.52 -5.36
CA VAL A 289 5.81 7.05 -5.13
C VAL A 289 5.76 8.35 -4.33
N VAL A 290 4.93 9.32 -4.73
CA VAL A 290 4.82 10.61 -4.02
C VAL A 290 4.51 10.40 -2.54
N THR A 291 3.54 9.53 -2.24
CA THR A 291 3.12 9.24 -0.87
C THR A 291 4.23 8.54 -0.09
N SER A 292 4.73 7.44 -0.64
CA SER A 292 5.66 6.56 0.09
C SER A 292 7.04 7.19 0.26
N LEU A 293 7.54 7.90 -0.75
CA LEU A 293 8.81 8.64 -0.65
C LEU A 293 8.69 9.79 0.35
N SER A 294 7.56 10.52 0.36
CA SER A 294 7.30 11.57 1.34
C SER A 294 7.26 11.01 2.77
N ARG A 295 6.61 9.86 2.99
CA ARG A 295 6.63 9.18 4.29
C ARG A 295 8.05 8.79 4.68
N ALA A 296 8.75 8.07 3.82
CA ALA A 296 10.08 7.53 4.12
C ALA A 296 11.11 8.63 4.43
N THR A 297 11.09 9.73 3.68
CA THR A 297 11.97 10.89 3.92
C THR A 297 11.61 11.63 5.21
N ARG A 298 10.32 11.74 5.58
CA ARG A 298 9.90 12.26 6.89
C ARG A 298 10.37 11.38 8.04
N GLU A 299 10.28 10.06 7.90
CA GLU A 299 10.79 9.12 8.90
C GLU A 299 12.32 9.16 9.06
N LEU A 300 13.04 9.71 8.07
CA LEU A 300 14.47 9.99 8.16
C LEU A 300 14.77 11.34 8.83
N GLY A 301 13.74 12.09 9.26
CA GLY A 301 13.84 13.32 10.03
C GLY A 301 13.69 14.61 9.21
N HIS A 302 13.36 14.52 7.92
CA HIS A 302 13.22 15.68 7.04
C HIS A 302 11.82 16.30 7.10
N LYS A 303 11.72 17.60 6.82
CA LYS A 303 10.44 18.28 6.67
C LYS A 303 9.96 18.10 5.24
N VAL A 304 8.83 17.41 5.06
CA VAL A 304 8.25 17.17 3.74
C VAL A 304 6.79 17.60 3.67
N GLU A 305 6.45 18.34 2.62
CA GLU A 305 5.10 18.79 2.27
C GLU A 305 4.82 18.44 0.80
N VAL A 306 3.55 18.22 0.45
CA VAL A 306 3.12 17.97 -0.94
C VAL A 306 2.15 19.06 -1.38
N VAL A 307 2.31 19.59 -2.60
CA VAL A 307 1.36 20.49 -3.24
C VAL A 307 0.65 19.74 -4.36
N LEU A 308 -0.68 19.73 -4.31
CA LEU A 308 -1.57 19.01 -5.23
C LEU A 308 -2.71 19.93 -5.71
N PRO A 309 -3.29 19.69 -6.91
CA PRO A 309 -4.55 20.31 -7.26
C PRO A 309 -5.70 19.74 -6.42
N LYS A 310 -6.68 20.57 -6.11
CA LYS A 310 -7.94 20.09 -5.52
C LYS A 310 -8.90 19.67 -6.63
N TYR A 311 -8.87 18.39 -7.00
CA TYR A 311 -9.80 17.84 -7.99
C TYR A 311 -11.20 17.65 -7.41
N ASP A 312 -12.23 17.76 -8.24
CA ASP A 312 -13.60 17.37 -7.89
C ASP A 312 -13.73 15.85 -7.64
N CYS A 313 -12.88 15.04 -8.27
CA CYS A 313 -12.85 13.58 -8.13
C CYS A 313 -11.87 13.04 -7.08
N LEU A 314 -11.38 13.87 -6.16
CA LEU A 314 -10.56 13.41 -5.03
C LEU A 314 -11.33 12.44 -4.13
N LYS A 315 -10.64 11.44 -3.57
CA LYS A 315 -11.16 10.64 -2.45
C LYS A 315 -11.06 11.45 -1.14
N TYR A 316 -11.99 12.37 -0.94
CA TYR A 316 -11.99 13.33 0.17
C TYR A 316 -12.04 12.66 1.56
N ASP A 317 -12.66 11.49 1.66
CA ASP A 317 -12.72 10.66 2.87
C ASP A 317 -11.33 10.18 3.33
N GLN A 318 -10.35 10.18 2.43
CA GLN A 318 -8.96 9.80 2.70
C GLN A 318 -8.08 11.00 3.08
N VAL A 319 -8.65 12.20 3.23
CA VAL A 319 -7.94 13.40 3.68
C VAL A 319 -8.36 13.74 5.11
N GLN A 320 -7.43 13.62 6.06
CA GLN A 320 -7.69 13.93 7.46
C GLN A 320 -7.56 15.43 7.70
N GLY A 321 -8.57 16.03 8.34
CA GLY A 321 -8.53 17.43 8.76
C GLY A 321 -8.42 18.44 7.61
N LEU A 322 -9.11 18.16 6.49
CA LEU A 322 -9.14 19.07 5.34
C LEU A 322 -9.83 20.39 5.71
N GLU A 323 -9.08 21.49 5.65
CA GLU A 323 -9.57 22.83 5.98
C GLU A 323 -8.99 23.91 5.06
N ALA A 324 -9.74 24.99 4.83
CA ALA A 324 -9.27 26.12 4.05
C ALA A 324 -8.27 26.96 4.89
N ARG A 325 -7.11 27.24 4.32
CA ARG A 325 -6.00 28.00 4.93
C ARG A 325 -5.52 29.12 4.03
N GLY A 326 -6.42 30.05 3.75
CA GLY A 326 -6.13 31.28 3.00
C GLY A 326 -6.33 31.15 1.50
N ASP A 327 -5.90 32.19 0.80
CA ASP A 327 -6.07 32.31 -0.65
C ASP A 327 -5.04 33.26 -1.26
N PHE A 328 -4.89 33.21 -2.58
CA PHE A 328 -4.08 34.15 -3.35
C PHE A 328 -4.67 34.38 -4.75
N GLN A 329 -4.26 35.47 -5.40
CA GLN A 329 -4.68 35.81 -6.77
C GLN A 329 -3.56 35.48 -7.75
N TRP A 330 -3.84 34.65 -8.75
CA TRP A 330 -2.88 34.33 -9.79
C TRP A 330 -3.57 33.87 -11.09
N GLY A 331 -3.02 34.25 -12.24
CA GLY A 331 -3.56 33.81 -13.54
C GLY A 331 -4.97 34.31 -13.85
N GLY A 332 -5.38 35.44 -13.25
CA GLY A 332 -6.71 36.02 -13.42
C GLY A 332 -7.83 35.31 -12.65
N THR A 333 -7.50 34.45 -11.70
CA THR A 333 -8.47 33.80 -10.81
C THR A 333 -7.94 33.75 -9.38
N LYS A 334 -8.88 33.61 -8.44
CA LYS A 334 -8.57 33.37 -7.03
C LYS A 334 -8.29 31.89 -6.82
N TRP A 335 -7.26 31.59 -6.05
CA TRP A 335 -6.91 30.24 -5.63
C TRP A 335 -7.14 30.10 -4.13
N LEU A 336 -8.04 29.20 -3.76
CA LEU A 336 -8.23 28.79 -2.37
C LEU A 336 -7.18 27.75 -2.02
N VAL A 337 -6.52 27.94 -0.88
CA VAL A 337 -5.54 26.99 -0.35
C VAL A 337 -6.25 26.14 0.69
N TRP A 338 -6.21 24.83 0.52
CA TRP A 338 -6.66 23.88 1.52
C TRP A 338 -5.47 23.13 2.09
N HIS A 339 -5.60 22.69 3.33
CA HIS A 339 -4.59 21.91 4.02
C HIS A 339 -5.25 20.69 4.65
N GLY A 340 -4.59 19.53 4.55
CA GLY A 340 -4.98 18.30 5.23
C GLY A 340 -3.81 17.34 5.33
N LEU A 341 -4.04 16.21 6.02
CA LEU A 341 -3.09 15.10 6.07
C LEU A 341 -3.57 13.99 5.16
N VAL A 342 -2.70 13.51 4.28
CA VAL A 342 -2.91 12.30 3.49
C VAL A 342 -1.88 11.31 3.96
N GLU A 343 -2.30 10.16 4.49
CA GLU A 343 -1.36 9.17 5.01
C GLU A 343 -0.37 9.73 6.07
N GLY A 344 -0.81 10.74 6.85
CA GLY A 344 0.03 11.44 7.83
C GLY A 344 1.01 12.47 7.24
N ILE A 345 1.00 12.67 5.92
CA ILE A 345 1.84 13.64 5.21
C ILE A 345 1.07 14.95 5.06
N PRO A 346 1.67 16.12 5.38
CA PRO A 346 1.06 17.42 5.13
C PRO A 346 0.89 17.71 3.64
N VAL A 347 -0.35 17.97 3.23
CA VAL A 347 -0.71 18.28 1.84
C VAL A 347 -1.41 19.62 1.75
N HIS A 348 -0.97 20.42 0.77
CA HIS A 348 -1.61 21.65 0.35
C HIS A 348 -2.36 21.42 -0.96
N PHE A 349 -3.70 21.58 -0.94
CA PHE A 349 -4.51 21.46 -2.15
C PHE A 349 -4.85 22.85 -2.68
N LEU A 350 -4.54 23.10 -3.95
CA LEU A 350 -4.80 24.36 -4.60
C LEU A 350 -6.06 24.27 -5.47
N GLU A 351 -7.05 25.12 -5.17
CA GLU A 351 -8.35 25.14 -5.82
C GLU A 351 -8.60 26.49 -6.50
N PRO A 352 -8.60 26.55 -7.84
CA PRO A 352 -8.96 27.77 -8.55
C PRO A 352 -10.48 27.93 -8.62
N GLU A 353 -11.00 29.11 -8.31
CA GLU A 353 -12.44 29.40 -8.31
C GLU A 353 -13.09 29.27 -9.69
N ASN A 354 -12.30 29.34 -10.76
CA ASN A 354 -12.79 29.16 -12.13
C ASN A 354 -13.09 27.69 -12.51
N GLY A 355 -12.90 26.73 -11.60
CA GLY A 355 -13.23 25.33 -11.80
C GLY A 355 -12.27 24.56 -12.72
N LEU A 356 -11.04 25.06 -12.92
CA LEU A 356 -10.04 24.43 -13.81
C LEU A 356 -9.80 22.93 -13.54
N PHE A 357 -9.95 22.49 -12.28
CA PHE A 357 -9.77 21.09 -11.85
C PHE A 357 -11.08 20.36 -11.53
N TRP A 358 -12.23 20.94 -11.87
CA TRP A 358 -13.55 20.36 -11.64
C TRP A 358 -14.09 19.79 -12.96
N VAL A 359 -13.41 18.74 -13.44
CA VAL A 359 -13.63 18.16 -14.77
C VAL A 359 -13.86 16.65 -14.73
N GLY A 360 -13.99 16.06 -13.53
CA GLY A 360 -14.27 14.64 -13.31
C GLY A 360 -13.09 13.69 -13.52
N CYS A 361 -11.91 14.19 -13.90
CA CYS A 361 -10.73 13.35 -14.14
C CYS A 361 -9.41 14.09 -13.88
N ILE A 362 -8.35 13.32 -13.64
CA ILE A 362 -6.98 13.84 -13.50
C ILE A 362 -6.36 14.08 -14.89
N TYR A 363 -6.38 13.06 -15.75
CA TYR A 363 -5.82 13.06 -17.11
C TYR A 363 -6.86 12.74 -18.18
N GLY A 364 -6.47 12.86 -19.44
CA GLY A 364 -7.20 12.37 -20.61
C GLY A 364 -7.91 13.48 -21.38
N ARG A 365 -7.62 14.75 -21.08
CA ARG A 365 -8.20 15.88 -21.79
C ARG A 365 -7.18 16.54 -22.71
N LYS A 366 -7.68 17.23 -23.73
CA LYS A 366 -6.85 17.97 -24.71
C LYS A 366 -6.11 19.15 -24.08
N ASP A 367 -6.59 19.64 -22.93
CA ASP A 367 -6.06 20.79 -22.20
C ASP A 367 -5.10 20.42 -21.06
N ASP A 368 -4.76 19.13 -20.87
CA ASP A 368 -3.94 18.65 -19.73
C ASP A 368 -2.63 19.43 -19.59
N SER A 369 -1.89 19.62 -20.70
CA SER A 369 -0.62 20.37 -20.69
C SER A 369 -0.78 21.81 -20.20
N ALA A 370 -1.80 22.52 -20.68
CA ALA A 370 -2.09 23.89 -20.26
C ALA A 370 -2.55 23.93 -18.80
N ARG A 371 -3.50 23.06 -18.42
CA ARG A 371 -4.04 22.97 -17.06
C ARG A 371 -2.94 22.71 -16.03
N PHE A 372 -2.05 21.75 -16.29
CA PHE A 372 -0.99 21.41 -15.36
C PHE A 372 0.09 22.48 -15.30
N SER A 373 0.41 23.12 -16.42
CA SER A 373 1.30 24.30 -16.43
C SER A 373 0.75 25.44 -15.57
N THR A 374 -0.54 25.75 -15.69
CA THR A 374 -1.23 26.73 -14.84
C THR A 374 -1.13 26.37 -13.35
N PHE A 375 -1.30 25.09 -12.98
CA PHE A 375 -1.10 24.64 -11.61
C PHE A 375 0.35 24.74 -11.14
N CYS A 376 1.33 24.40 -11.96
CA CYS A 376 2.75 24.50 -11.59
C CYS A 376 3.14 25.93 -11.23
N HIS A 377 2.64 26.92 -11.98
CA HIS A 377 2.80 28.32 -11.61
C HIS A 377 2.10 28.66 -10.31
N ALA A 378 0.83 28.25 -10.13
CA ALA A 378 0.08 28.52 -8.92
C ALA A 378 0.75 27.88 -7.67
N ALA A 379 1.38 26.72 -7.82
CA ALA A 379 2.15 26.06 -6.77
C ALA A 379 3.38 26.89 -6.36
N LEU A 380 4.15 27.41 -7.33
CA LEU A 380 5.28 28.31 -7.04
C LEU A 380 4.83 29.63 -6.43
N GLU A 381 3.72 30.19 -6.92
CA GLU A 381 3.12 31.41 -6.37
C GLU A 381 2.65 31.19 -4.92
N PHE A 382 2.00 30.06 -4.63
CA PHE A 382 1.63 29.68 -3.27
C PHE A 382 2.83 29.66 -2.33
N LEU A 383 3.95 29.07 -2.75
CA LEU A 383 5.17 29.03 -1.93
C LEU A 383 5.70 30.43 -1.66
N LEU A 384 5.77 31.28 -2.69
CA LEU A 384 6.20 32.66 -2.59
C LEU A 384 5.31 33.48 -1.64
N GLN A 385 3.99 33.48 -1.87
CA GLN A 385 3.01 34.27 -1.11
C GLN A 385 2.93 33.85 0.36
N THR A 386 3.25 32.58 0.66
CA THR A 386 3.24 32.07 2.03
C THR A 386 4.62 32.11 2.71
N GLY A 387 5.63 32.66 2.05
CA GLY A 387 7.00 32.75 2.60
C GLY A 387 7.67 31.39 2.80
N ARG A 388 7.22 30.34 2.11
CA ARG A 388 7.86 29.02 2.14
C ARG A 388 9.13 29.07 1.31
N SER A 389 10.26 28.73 1.94
CA SER A 389 11.57 28.64 1.28
C SER A 389 12.10 27.21 1.42
N PRO A 390 11.63 26.26 0.58
CA PRO A 390 12.14 24.90 0.60
C PRO A 390 13.59 24.85 0.13
N ASP A 391 14.36 23.92 0.71
CA ASP A 391 15.68 23.58 0.18
C ASP A 391 15.54 22.92 -1.20
N LEU A 392 14.47 22.15 -1.39
CA LEU A 392 14.24 21.33 -2.58
C LEU A 392 12.78 21.37 -3.05
N LEU A 393 12.63 21.56 -4.36
CA LEU A 393 11.41 21.31 -5.12
C LEU A 393 11.57 20.03 -5.91
N HIS A 394 10.79 19.01 -5.54
CA HIS A 394 10.79 17.73 -6.25
C HIS A 394 9.57 17.63 -7.15
N CYS A 395 9.82 17.57 -8.45
CA CYS A 395 8.80 17.54 -9.49
C CYS A 395 8.74 16.11 -10.07
N HIS A 396 7.53 15.62 -10.31
CA HIS A 396 7.25 14.29 -10.82
C HIS A 396 6.58 14.32 -12.19
N ASP A 397 7.28 13.75 -13.17
CA ASP A 397 6.82 13.52 -14.55
C ASP A 397 6.46 14.79 -15.33
N TRP A 398 6.11 14.62 -16.61
CA TRP A 398 5.76 15.69 -17.53
C TRP A 398 4.69 16.66 -17.00
N SER A 399 3.79 16.17 -16.14
CA SER A 399 2.67 16.94 -15.61
C SER A 399 3.12 18.03 -14.63
N SER A 400 4.22 17.83 -13.88
CA SER A 400 4.81 18.85 -13.02
C SER A 400 6.16 19.38 -13.50
N ALA A 401 6.64 18.90 -14.65
CA ALA A 401 7.83 19.37 -15.34
C ALA A 401 7.96 20.91 -15.40
N PRO A 402 6.87 21.70 -15.60
CA PRO A 402 6.97 23.16 -15.60
C PRO A 402 7.60 23.79 -14.38
N VAL A 403 7.45 23.20 -13.20
CA VAL A 403 8.06 23.71 -11.97
C VAL A 403 9.58 23.87 -12.12
N ALA A 404 10.26 22.95 -12.81
CA ALA A 404 11.72 22.95 -12.93
C ALA A 404 12.26 24.20 -13.66
N TRP A 405 11.66 24.59 -14.78
CA TRP A 405 12.11 25.79 -15.51
C TRP A 405 11.49 27.08 -14.94
N LEU A 406 10.23 27.04 -14.49
CA LEU A 406 9.58 28.21 -13.92
C LEU A 406 10.26 28.70 -12.64
N GLN A 407 10.70 27.79 -11.78
CA GLN A 407 11.45 28.14 -10.57
C GLN A 407 12.72 28.93 -10.93
N ARG A 408 13.46 28.45 -11.93
CA ARG A 408 14.70 29.07 -12.39
C ARG A 408 14.46 30.40 -13.09
N GLU A 409 13.49 30.45 -13.99
CA GLU A 409 13.25 31.60 -14.87
C GLU A 409 12.54 32.75 -14.17
N HIS A 410 11.58 32.45 -13.29
CA HIS A 410 10.66 33.46 -12.75
C HIS A 410 10.78 33.70 -11.25
N TYR A 411 11.16 32.68 -10.46
CA TYR A 411 11.08 32.75 -8.99
C TYR A 411 12.45 32.84 -8.31
N SER A 412 13.54 32.56 -9.02
CA SER A 412 14.90 32.62 -8.47
C SER A 412 15.33 34.01 -7.96
N GLY A 413 14.68 35.08 -8.44
CA GLY A 413 14.93 36.45 -8.00
C GLY A 413 14.16 36.92 -6.75
N TYR A 414 13.17 36.14 -6.26
CA TYR A 414 12.15 36.64 -5.31
C TYR A 414 12.14 35.90 -3.96
N GLY A 415 13.30 35.73 -3.30
CA GLY A 415 13.37 35.16 -1.93
C GLY A 415 13.07 33.65 -1.81
N GLY A 416 12.36 33.06 -2.77
CA GLY A 416 12.26 31.61 -2.99
C GLY A 416 13.43 31.02 -3.80
N GLY A 417 14.44 31.83 -4.12
CA GLY A 417 15.44 31.52 -5.14
C GLY A 417 16.59 30.60 -4.78
N ASN A 418 16.57 30.02 -3.58
CA ASN A 418 17.56 29.02 -3.18
C ASN A 418 17.07 27.58 -3.33
N ALA A 419 15.77 27.38 -3.66
CA ALA A 419 15.23 26.03 -3.80
C ALA A 419 15.83 25.35 -5.03
N ARG A 420 16.49 24.22 -4.78
CA ARG A 420 17.05 23.35 -5.83
C ARG A 420 15.96 22.46 -6.38
N THR A 421 16.07 22.11 -7.64
CA THR A 421 15.02 21.40 -8.38
C THR A 421 15.49 19.99 -8.71
N VAL A 422 14.69 19.02 -8.28
CA VAL A 422 14.88 17.60 -8.59
C VAL A 422 13.71 17.14 -9.46
N PHE A 423 14.00 16.42 -10.54
CA PHE A 423 12.99 15.96 -11.48
C PHE A 423 12.99 14.43 -11.62
N THR A 424 11.87 13.77 -11.34
CA THR A 424 11.72 12.32 -11.55
C THR A 424 10.89 12.02 -12.80
N ILE A 425 11.46 11.29 -13.75
CA ILE A 425 10.74 10.69 -14.89
C ILE A 425 10.12 9.37 -14.45
N HIS A 426 8.79 9.28 -14.43
CA HIS A 426 8.07 8.04 -14.13
C HIS A 426 7.75 7.23 -15.38
N ASN A 427 7.48 7.90 -16.51
CA ASN A 427 7.26 7.25 -17.78
C ASN A 427 7.60 8.19 -18.96
N LEU A 428 8.66 7.87 -19.71
CA LEU A 428 9.12 8.70 -20.82
C LEU A 428 8.18 8.69 -22.05
N GLU A 429 7.20 7.78 -22.11
CA GLU A 429 6.25 7.74 -23.23
C GLU A 429 5.30 8.95 -23.26
N PHE A 430 5.23 9.74 -22.19
CA PHE A 430 4.35 10.90 -22.10
C PHE A 430 5.13 12.20 -21.94
N GLY A 431 4.72 13.23 -22.68
CA GLY A 431 5.22 14.60 -22.48
C GLY A 431 6.74 14.79 -22.69
N GLN A 432 7.33 14.05 -23.63
CA GLN A 432 8.77 14.06 -23.92
C GLN A 432 9.37 15.47 -24.08
N ASP A 433 8.65 16.39 -24.73
CA ASP A 433 9.09 17.78 -24.91
C ASP A 433 9.20 18.53 -23.57
N MET A 434 8.20 18.36 -22.70
CA MET A 434 8.19 18.97 -21.37
C MET A 434 9.24 18.34 -20.46
N ILE A 435 9.40 17.02 -20.54
CA ILE A 435 10.48 16.28 -19.88
C ILE A 435 11.84 16.83 -20.31
N GLY A 436 12.10 16.99 -21.61
CA GLY A 436 13.36 17.53 -22.12
C GLY A 436 13.65 18.93 -21.59
N ARG A 437 12.63 19.79 -21.50
CA ARG A 437 12.75 21.12 -20.89
C ARG A 437 13.08 21.07 -19.40
N ALA A 438 12.39 20.22 -18.64
CA ALA A 438 12.68 20.03 -17.22
C ALA A 438 14.08 19.45 -16.99
N MET A 439 14.50 18.47 -17.80
CA MET A 439 15.85 17.92 -17.80
C MET A 439 16.89 19.01 -18.06
N ALA A 440 16.63 19.98 -18.93
CA ALA A 440 17.53 21.11 -19.14
C ALA A 440 17.61 22.04 -17.92
N ALA A 441 16.47 22.32 -17.29
CA ALA A 441 16.38 23.32 -16.22
C ALA A 441 16.78 22.82 -14.82
N CYS A 442 16.48 21.56 -14.48
CA CYS A 442 16.63 21.03 -13.13
C CYS A 442 18.10 20.93 -12.67
N ASP A 443 18.34 20.89 -11.36
CA ASP A 443 19.68 20.69 -10.81
C ASP A 443 20.08 19.21 -10.90
N MET A 444 19.18 18.30 -10.50
CA MET A 444 19.36 16.85 -10.63
C MET A 444 18.10 16.18 -11.17
N ALA A 445 18.27 15.07 -11.87
CA ALA A 445 17.17 14.29 -12.42
C ALA A 445 17.31 12.82 -12.07
N THR A 446 16.18 12.13 -12.02
CA THR A 446 16.16 10.69 -11.82
C THR A 446 15.03 10.01 -12.58
N THR A 447 15.11 8.70 -12.71
CA THR A 447 14.01 7.84 -13.08
C THR A 447 13.97 6.63 -12.15
N VAL A 448 12.90 5.86 -12.23
CA VAL A 448 12.48 4.88 -11.23
C VAL A 448 13.21 3.52 -11.29
N SER A 449 14.37 3.47 -11.97
CA SER A 449 15.21 2.27 -12.12
C SER A 449 16.58 2.59 -12.76
N PRO A 450 17.69 2.01 -12.27
CA PRO A 450 19.00 2.04 -12.94
C PRO A 450 18.99 1.48 -14.36
N THR A 451 18.39 0.31 -14.58
CA THR A 451 18.32 -0.30 -15.92
C THR A 451 17.49 0.56 -16.85
N TYR A 452 16.34 1.07 -16.41
CA TYR A 452 15.52 1.96 -17.24
C TYR A 452 16.25 3.27 -17.55
N ALA A 453 16.99 3.84 -16.60
CA ALA A 453 17.83 5.01 -16.83
C ALA A 453 18.83 4.78 -17.98
N ALA A 454 19.46 3.61 -18.01
CA ALA A 454 20.35 3.21 -19.09
C ALA A 454 19.61 2.97 -20.41
N GLU A 455 18.43 2.33 -20.38
CA GLU A 455 17.60 2.11 -21.58
C GLU A 455 17.19 3.43 -22.25
N ILE A 456 16.86 4.47 -21.46
CA ILE A 456 16.42 5.76 -21.99
C ILE A 456 17.53 6.81 -22.12
N SER A 457 18.78 6.49 -21.76
CA SER A 457 19.88 7.47 -21.75
C SER A 457 20.19 8.04 -23.15
N GLY A 458 19.85 7.30 -24.21
CA GLY A 458 20.01 7.73 -25.60
C GLY A 458 18.88 8.61 -26.13
N HIS A 459 17.77 8.76 -25.40
CA HIS A 459 16.60 9.52 -25.85
C HIS A 459 16.90 11.02 -25.91
N ALA A 460 16.34 11.74 -26.88
CA ALA A 460 16.62 13.17 -27.11
C ALA A 460 16.39 14.05 -25.87
N ALA A 461 15.35 13.72 -25.09
CA ALA A 461 15.02 14.43 -23.84
C ALA A 461 16.04 14.23 -22.71
N VAL A 462 16.86 13.17 -22.75
CA VAL A 462 17.76 12.76 -21.65
C VAL A 462 19.24 12.87 -22.03
N ALA A 463 19.59 12.56 -23.29
CA ALA A 463 20.97 12.36 -23.74
C ALA A 463 21.91 13.52 -23.43
N ALA A 464 21.45 14.77 -23.59
CA ALA A 464 22.23 15.98 -23.31
C ALA A 464 22.47 16.22 -21.81
N HIS A 465 21.74 15.53 -20.94
CA HIS A 465 21.70 15.78 -19.49
C HIS A 465 22.07 14.54 -18.65
N ARG A 466 22.70 13.54 -19.29
CA ARG A 466 23.09 12.26 -18.65
C ARG A 466 23.94 12.42 -17.38
N ALA A 467 24.73 13.49 -17.28
CA ALA A 467 25.67 13.69 -16.18
C ALA A 467 24.98 13.98 -14.84
N LYS A 468 23.72 14.44 -14.87
CA LYS A 468 22.89 14.72 -13.68
C LYS A 468 21.68 13.80 -13.58
N PHE A 469 21.66 12.70 -14.34
CA PHE A 469 20.52 11.79 -14.46
C PHE A 469 20.84 10.43 -13.84
N HIS A 470 20.05 10.03 -12.86
CA HIS A 470 20.28 8.82 -12.06
C HIS A 470 19.09 7.87 -12.11
N GLY A 471 19.31 6.56 -12.05
CA GLY A 471 18.23 5.61 -11.81
C GLY A 471 18.15 5.24 -10.33
N ILE A 472 17.00 5.46 -9.69
CA ILE A 472 16.73 5.07 -8.31
C ILE A 472 15.50 4.18 -8.31
N LEU A 473 15.62 2.95 -7.81
CA LEU A 473 14.48 2.03 -7.74
C LEU A 473 13.41 2.55 -6.81
N ASN A 474 12.13 2.33 -7.16
CA ASN A 474 11.05 2.55 -6.20
C ASN A 474 10.99 1.44 -5.16
N GLY A 475 10.45 1.77 -3.99
CA GLY A 475 9.99 0.79 -3.01
C GLY A 475 8.48 0.56 -3.08
N ILE A 476 7.99 -0.41 -2.32
CA ILE A 476 6.56 -0.55 -1.98
C ILE A 476 6.29 0.01 -0.58
N ASP A 477 5.07 0.54 -0.37
CA ASP A 477 4.62 0.93 0.97
C ASP A 477 4.23 -0.34 1.74
N PRO A 478 4.97 -0.70 2.81
CA PRO A 478 4.65 -1.86 3.62
C PRO A 478 3.42 -1.64 4.50
N ASP A 479 2.85 -0.45 4.58
CA ASP A 479 1.60 -0.23 5.32
C ASP A 479 0.37 -0.50 4.43
N ILE A 480 0.54 -0.41 3.09
CA ILE A 480 -0.49 -0.78 2.10
C ILE A 480 -0.40 -2.27 1.77
N TRP A 481 0.82 -2.78 1.54
CA TRP A 481 1.06 -4.15 1.08
C TRP A 481 1.69 -5.02 2.18
N ASP A 482 0.90 -5.42 3.17
CA ASP A 482 1.37 -6.24 4.29
C ASP A 482 0.53 -7.49 4.54
N PRO A 483 1.01 -8.70 4.20
CA PRO A 483 0.27 -9.92 4.52
C PRO A 483 0.08 -10.14 6.04
N MET A 484 0.80 -9.42 6.91
CA MET A 484 0.59 -9.47 8.36
C MET A 484 -0.52 -8.52 8.85
N ALA A 485 -0.98 -7.57 8.05
CA ALA A 485 -1.98 -6.57 8.40
C ALA A 485 -3.17 -6.52 7.43
N ASP A 486 -3.04 -7.12 6.25
CA ASP A 486 -4.00 -7.03 5.15
C ASP A 486 -5.37 -7.59 5.55
N ALA A 487 -6.39 -6.75 5.39
CA ALA A 487 -7.77 -7.07 5.70
C ALA A 487 -8.50 -7.79 4.55
N PHE A 488 -7.90 -7.84 3.36
CA PHE A 488 -8.49 -8.45 2.16
C PHE A 488 -8.14 -9.92 1.99
N ILE A 489 -7.29 -10.48 2.86
CA ILE A 489 -6.90 -11.89 2.85
C ILE A 489 -7.53 -12.65 4.04
N PRO A 490 -7.91 -13.92 3.86
CA PRO A 490 -8.64 -14.68 4.88
C PRO A 490 -7.77 -15.05 6.09
N LEU A 491 -6.45 -15.14 5.90
CA LEU A 491 -5.50 -15.48 6.94
C LEU A 491 -4.29 -14.56 6.77
N LYS A 492 -3.97 -13.78 7.81
CA LYS A 492 -2.76 -12.96 7.88
C LYS A 492 -1.54 -13.86 8.13
N TYR A 493 -0.41 -13.58 7.47
CA TYR A 493 0.77 -14.43 7.55
C TYR A 493 2.10 -13.67 7.43
N SER A 494 3.12 -14.23 8.08
CA SER A 494 4.54 -13.86 7.92
C SER A 494 5.24 -14.83 6.97
N SER A 495 6.53 -14.59 6.66
CA SER A 495 7.35 -15.51 5.86
C SER A 495 7.37 -16.95 6.45
N HIS A 496 7.29 -17.09 7.77
CA HIS A 496 7.24 -18.39 8.45
C HIS A 496 5.92 -19.15 8.27
N GLN A 497 4.83 -18.45 7.94
CA GLN A 497 3.49 -19.00 7.76
C GLN A 497 3.02 -18.92 6.30
N VAL A 498 3.94 -18.61 5.37
CA VAL A 498 3.62 -18.37 3.96
C VAL A 498 2.86 -19.52 3.33
N VAL A 499 3.20 -20.77 3.66
CA VAL A 499 2.53 -21.95 3.09
C VAL A 499 1.05 -21.99 3.50
N GLN A 500 0.73 -21.82 4.79
CA GLN A 500 -0.65 -21.82 5.26
C GLN A 500 -1.43 -20.60 4.77
N GLY A 501 -0.79 -19.42 4.81
CA GLY A 501 -1.39 -18.17 4.34
C GLY A 501 -1.80 -18.23 2.87
N LYS A 502 -0.89 -18.69 2.01
CA LYS A 502 -1.16 -18.83 0.57
C LYS A 502 -2.19 -19.91 0.28
N GLN A 503 -2.21 -21.03 1.02
CA GLN A 503 -3.25 -22.06 0.89
C GLN A 503 -4.64 -21.52 1.22
N ALA A 504 -4.78 -20.78 2.34
CA ALA A 504 -6.04 -20.16 2.73
C ALA A 504 -6.50 -19.13 1.68
N ALA A 505 -5.60 -18.25 1.24
CA ALA A 505 -5.89 -17.29 0.17
C ALA A 505 -6.30 -17.97 -1.15
N LYS A 506 -5.63 -19.06 -1.52
CA LYS A 506 -5.95 -19.82 -2.75
C LYS A 506 -7.32 -20.50 -2.66
N ALA A 507 -7.69 -21.05 -1.50
CA ALA A 507 -9.02 -21.62 -1.28
C ALA A 507 -10.11 -20.55 -1.38
N GLU A 508 -9.91 -19.39 -0.75
CA GLU A 508 -10.83 -18.26 -0.82
C GLU A 508 -10.97 -17.71 -2.25
N LEU A 509 -9.85 -17.50 -2.95
CA LEU A 509 -9.88 -17.04 -4.34
C LEU A 509 -10.63 -18.02 -5.25
N ARG A 510 -10.42 -19.33 -5.06
CA ARG A 510 -11.11 -20.37 -5.83
C ARG A 510 -12.61 -20.36 -5.57
N SER A 511 -13.01 -20.21 -4.32
CA SER A 511 -14.42 -20.08 -3.94
C SER A 511 -15.04 -18.82 -4.58
N ARG A 512 -14.42 -17.65 -4.38
CA ARG A 512 -14.92 -16.35 -4.85
C ARG A 512 -15.05 -16.28 -6.38
N LEU A 513 -14.15 -16.92 -7.11
CA LEU A 513 -14.13 -16.88 -8.59
C LEU A 513 -14.72 -18.14 -9.24
N ASN A 514 -15.28 -19.07 -8.48
CA ASN A 514 -15.77 -20.36 -8.99
C ASN A 514 -14.72 -21.08 -9.85
N LEU A 515 -13.50 -21.19 -9.32
CA LEU A 515 -12.42 -21.98 -9.88
C LEU A 515 -12.41 -23.37 -9.24
N ARG A 516 -11.87 -24.34 -9.98
CA ARG A 516 -11.70 -25.70 -9.47
C ARG A 516 -10.86 -25.72 -8.20
N SER A 517 -11.32 -26.48 -7.22
CA SER A 517 -10.53 -26.85 -6.04
C SER A 517 -9.91 -28.24 -6.23
N PHE A 518 -8.76 -28.47 -5.58
CA PHE A 518 -8.02 -29.73 -5.70
C PHE A 518 -7.77 -30.34 -4.32
N SER A 519 -7.61 -31.66 -4.31
CA SER A 519 -7.04 -32.36 -3.16
C SER A 519 -5.55 -31.99 -3.01
N PRO A 520 -4.95 -32.12 -1.81
CA PRO A 520 -3.53 -31.82 -1.61
C PRO A 520 -2.58 -32.59 -2.56
N SER A 521 -2.94 -33.82 -2.97
CA SER A 521 -2.16 -34.65 -3.90
C SER A 521 -2.32 -34.27 -5.38
N GLU A 522 -3.36 -33.53 -5.73
CA GLU A 522 -3.67 -33.11 -7.10
C GLU A 522 -3.54 -31.59 -7.29
N GLU A 523 -2.93 -30.92 -6.32
CA GLU A 523 -2.79 -29.46 -6.29
C GLU A 523 -2.14 -28.96 -7.57
N ARG A 524 -2.61 -27.79 -8.04
CA ARG A 524 -2.14 -27.17 -9.28
C ARG A 524 -1.51 -25.80 -9.00
N PRO A 525 -0.48 -25.39 -9.76
CA PRO A 525 0.07 -24.04 -9.67
C PRO A 525 -0.96 -23.03 -10.17
N LEU A 526 -1.07 -21.90 -9.48
CA LEU A 526 -1.92 -20.78 -9.85
C LEU A 526 -1.05 -19.59 -10.30
N VAL A 527 -1.21 -19.19 -11.56
CA VAL A 527 -0.56 -18.01 -12.15
C VAL A 527 -1.52 -16.83 -12.09
N GLY A 528 -1.14 -15.77 -11.38
CA GLY A 528 -1.87 -14.51 -11.32
C GLY A 528 -1.31 -13.47 -12.29
N ILE A 529 -2.20 -12.65 -12.84
CA ILE A 529 -1.87 -11.53 -13.72
C ILE A 529 -2.66 -10.32 -13.24
N VAL A 530 -1.99 -9.32 -12.66
CA VAL A 530 -2.63 -8.09 -12.17
C VAL A 530 -2.02 -6.91 -12.91
N THR A 531 -2.73 -6.40 -13.92
CA THR A 531 -2.18 -5.36 -14.80
C THR A 531 -3.26 -4.62 -15.60
N ARG A 532 -2.96 -3.42 -16.08
CA ARG A 532 -3.76 -2.78 -17.14
C ARG A 532 -3.51 -3.50 -18.46
N LEU A 533 -4.54 -3.65 -19.27
CA LEU A 533 -4.44 -4.34 -20.57
C LEU A 533 -4.11 -3.33 -21.66
N THR A 534 -2.84 -2.95 -21.76
CA THR A 534 -2.29 -2.02 -22.77
C THR A 534 -1.13 -2.65 -23.52
N ALA A 535 -0.78 -2.11 -24.70
CA ALA A 535 0.33 -2.61 -25.51
C ALA A 535 1.66 -2.69 -24.72
N GLN A 536 1.92 -1.69 -23.87
CA GLN A 536 3.05 -1.66 -22.94
C GLN A 536 3.15 -2.94 -22.09
N LYS A 537 2.02 -3.48 -21.63
CA LYS A 537 1.97 -4.62 -20.71
C LYS A 537 2.04 -5.97 -21.42
N GLY A 538 2.30 -5.96 -22.73
CA GLY A 538 2.54 -7.19 -23.51
C GLY A 538 1.27 -8.02 -23.70
N ILE A 539 0.17 -7.42 -24.16
CA ILE A 539 -1.13 -8.10 -24.36
C ILE A 539 -0.99 -9.45 -25.07
N ALA A 540 -0.21 -9.52 -26.16
CA ALA A 540 0.00 -10.77 -26.90
C ALA A 540 0.70 -11.84 -26.04
N LEU A 541 1.69 -11.42 -25.24
CA LEU A 541 2.44 -12.29 -24.33
C LEU A 541 1.57 -12.77 -23.17
N ILE A 542 0.70 -11.90 -22.63
CA ILE A 542 -0.31 -12.26 -21.63
C ILE A 542 -1.22 -13.36 -22.18
N LYS A 543 -1.81 -13.16 -23.36
CA LYS A 543 -2.71 -14.16 -23.97
C LYS A 543 -2.00 -15.49 -24.17
N HIS A 544 -0.77 -15.47 -24.69
CA HIS A 544 0.05 -16.68 -24.86
C HIS A 544 0.32 -17.39 -23.53
N ALA A 545 0.73 -16.66 -22.49
CA ALA A 545 1.01 -17.23 -21.18
C ALA A 545 -0.22 -17.87 -20.51
N ILE A 546 -1.42 -17.31 -20.73
CA ILE A 546 -2.67 -17.88 -20.23
C ILE A 546 -2.86 -19.28 -20.82
N TRP A 547 -2.78 -19.41 -22.15
CA TRP A 547 -2.87 -20.71 -22.83
C TRP A 547 -1.79 -21.67 -22.34
N ARG A 548 -0.54 -21.21 -22.30
CA ARG A 548 0.60 -22.04 -21.90
C ARG A 548 0.45 -22.58 -20.48
N THR A 549 -0.04 -21.77 -19.54
CA THR A 549 -0.28 -22.20 -18.16
C THR A 549 -1.30 -23.34 -18.10
N LEU A 550 -2.40 -23.21 -18.86
CA LEU A 550 -3.47 -24.20 -18.90
C LEU A 550 -3.01 -25.51 -19.58
N GLU A 551 -2.25 -25.42 -20.66
CA GLU A 551 -1.61 -26.58 -21.33
C GLU A 551 -0.69 -27.36 -20.38
N ARG A 552 -0.02 -26.65 -19.47
CA ARG A 552 0.83 -27.22 -18.42
C ARG A 552 0.05 -27.67 -17.18
N GLY A 553 -1.28 -27.64 -17.23
CA GLY A 553 -2.17 -28.09 -16.16
C GLY A 553 -2.27 -27.15 -14.97
N GLY A 554 -1.83 -25.89 -15.09
CA GLY A 554 -2.00 -24.86 -14.07
C GLY A 554 -3.36 -24.16 -14.13
N GLN A 555 -3.64 -23.33 -13.13
CA GLN A 555 -4.78 -22.40 -13.11
C GLN A 555 -4.32 -20.97 -13.39
N VAL A 556 -5.23 -20.16 -13.93
CA VAL A 556 -4.95 -18.76 -14.27
C VAL A 556 -6.03 -17.82 -13.72
N VAL A 557 -5.59 -16.72 -13.11
CA VAL A 557 -6.46 -15.59 -12.77
C VAL A 557 -5.86 -14.30 -13.30
N LEU A 558 -6.66 -13.56 -14.07
CA LEU A 558 -6.31 -12.22 -14.53
C LEU A 558 -7.25 -11.19 -13.91
N LEU A 559 -6.67 -10.09 -13.44
CA LEU A 559 -7.38 -8.89 -13.00
C LEU A 559 -6.83 -7.69 -13.77
N GLY A 560 -7.70 -7.03 -14.54
CA GLY A 560 -7.27 -5.90 -15.35
C GLY A 560 -8.27 -5.47 -16.41
N SER A 561 -8.36 -4.17 -16.67
CA SER A 561 -9.18 -3.61 -17.74
C SER A 561 -8.33 -3.00 -18.86
N ALA A 562 -8.90 -2.92 -20.06
CA ALA A 562 -8.33 -2.23 -21.21
C ALA A 562 -9.04 -0.89 -21.42
N PRO A 563 -8.31 0.24 -21.56
CA PRO A 563 -8.90 1.51 -22.01
C PRO A 563 -9.44 1.43 -23.45
N ASP A 564 -8.82 0.59 -24.29
CA ASP A 564 -9.28 0.33 -25.65
C ASP A 564 -10.37 -0.75 -25.64
N GLY A 565 -11.59 -0.38 -26.05
CA GLY A 565 -12.73 -1.29 -26.13
C GLY A 565 -12.52 -2.49 -27.05
N ARG A 566 -11.63 -2.39 -28.05
CA ARG A 566 -11.27 -3.53 -28.92
C ARG A 566 -10.46 -4.56 -28.14
N VAL A 567 -9.44 -4.11 -27.42
CA VAL A 567 -8.63 -4.97 -26.55
C VAL A 567 -9.51 -5.58 -25.45
N GLN A 568 -10.39 -4.80 -24.84
CA GLN A 568 -11.36 -5.30 -23.85
C GLN A 568 -12.20 -6.45 -24.45
N GLY A 569 -12.81 -6.23 -25.61
CA GLY A 569 -13.62 -7.23 -26.30
C GLY A 569 -12.86 -8.50 -26.70
N GLU A 570 -11.57 -8.37 -27.04
CA GLU A 570 -10.69 -9.54 -27.30
C GLU A 570 -10.48 -10.39 -26.04
N PHE A 571 -10.30 -9.77 -24.88
CA PHE A 571 -10.17 -10.50 -23.61
C PHE A 571 -11.51 -11.09 -23.13
N GLU A 572 -12.63 -10.43 -23.39
CA GLU A 572 -13.98 -11.01 -23.16
C GLU A 572 -14.25 -12.21 -24.08
N GLY A 573 -13.80 -12.14 -25.34
CA GLY A 573 -13.79 -13.27 -26.27
C GLY A 573 -12.95 -14.43 -25.74
N LEU A 574 -11.73 -14.14 -25.31
CA LEU A 574 -10.82 -15.12 -24.71
C LEU A 574 -11.44 -15.75 -23.45
N ALA A 575 -12.05 -14.96 -22.56
CA ALA A 575 -12.70 -15.49 -21.34
C ALA A 575 -13.78 -16.54 -21.65
N ARG A 576 -14.60 -16.28 -22.68
CA ARG A 576 -15.63 -17.21 -23.15
C ARG A 576 -15.01 -18.47 -23.75
N GLU A 577 -13.94 -18.32 -24.53
CA GLU A 577 -13.23 -19.44 -25.12
C GLU A 577 -12.60 -20.35 -24.05
N LEU A 578 -11.90 -19.77 -23.09
CA LEU A 578 -11.28 -20.49 -21.96
C LEU A 578 -12.33 -21.21 -21.12
N SER A 579 -13.47 -20.58 -20.85
CA SER A 579 -14.56 -21.22 -20.10
C SER A 579 -15.13 -22.44 -20.82
N ARG A 580 -15.16 -22.41 -22.17
CA ARG A 580 -15.62 -23.55 -22.99
C ARG A 580 -14.60 -24.68 -23.05
N THR A 581 -13.31 -24.35 -23.19
CA THR A 581 -12.24 -25.33 -23.42
C THR A 581 -11.69 -25.92 -22.11
N TYR A 582 -11.55 -25.10 -21.07
CA TYR A 582 -10.90 -25.45 -19.80
C TYR A 582 -11.82 -25.29 -18.57
N GLY A 583 -13.09 -24.92 -18.76
CA GLY A 583 -14.08 -24.88 -17.69
C GLY A 583 -13.75 -23.88 -16.58
N ASP A 584 -13.45 -24.41 -15.40
CA ASP A 584 -13.19 -23.70 -14.14
C ASP A 584 -11.69 -23.60 -13.81
N MET A 585 -10.81 -23.74 -14.80
CA MET A 585 -9.36 -23.59 -14.64
C MET A 585 -8.84 -22.17 -14.86
N ALA A 586 -9.64 -21.28 -15.46
CA ALA A 586 -9.24 -19.89 -15.74
C ALA A 586 -10.36 -18.89 -15.48
N ARG A 587 -10.01 -17.72 -14.91
CA ARG A 587 -10.92 -16.58 -14.74
C ARG A 587 -10.24 -15.27 -15.11
N LEU A 588 -10.92 -14.47 -15.94
CA LEU A 588 -10.48 -13.13 -16.35
C LEU A 588 -11.48 -12.10 -15.81
N TRP A 589 -11.06 -11.34 -14.80
CA TRP A 589 -11.83 -10.25 -14.19
C TRP A 589 -11.43 -8.92 -14.83
N LEU A 590 -12.27 -8.45 -15.77
CA LEU A 590 -11.88 -7.36 -16.68
C LEU A 590 -12.27 -5.96 -16.18
N SER A 591 -12.12 -5.72 -14.88
CA SER A 591 -12.40 -4.44 -14.21
C SER A 591 -11.41 -4.19 -13.07
N TYR A 592 -11.49 -3.03 -12.43
CA TYR A 592 -10.68 -2.72 -11.24
C TYR A 592 -11.38 -3.25 -9.98
N ASP A 593 -10.66 -4.01 -9.16
CA ASP A 593 -11.11 -4.50 -7.86
C ASP A 593 -9.88 -4.60 -6.94
N GLU A 594 -9.74 -3.65 -6.03
CA GLU A 594 -8.60 -3.56 -5.11
C GLU A 594 -8.57 -4.74 -4.12
N PRO A 595 -9.65 -5.07 -3.38
CA PRO A 595 -9.68 -6.26 -2.53
C PRO A 595 -9.30 -7.55 -3.26
N LEU A 596 -9.79 -7.74 -4.49
CA LEU A 596 -9.45 -8.93 -5.28
C LEU A 596 -7.97 -8.95 -5.67
N SER A 597 -7.36 -7.78 -5.92
CA SER A 597 -5.93 -7.71 -6.27
C SER A 597 -5.03 -8.25 -5.15
N HIS A 598 -5.30 -7.87 -3.90
CA HIS A 598 -4.62 -8.37 -2.71
C HIS A 598 -4.76 -9.89 -2.57
N LEU A 599 -6.00 -10.39 -2.72
CA LEU A 599 -6.28 -11.81 -2.66
C LEU A 599 -5.55 -12.59 -3.77
N ILE A 600 -5.46 -12.04 -4.99
CA ILE A 600 -4.69 -12.66 -6.09
C ILE A 600 -3.21 -12.74 -5.73
N TYR A 601 -2.58 -11.66 -5.25
CA TYR A 601 -1.16 -11.71 -4.84
C TYR A 601 -0.91 -12.75 -3.74
N ALA A 602 -1.82 -12.84 -2.75
CA ALA A 602 -1.72 -13.83 -1.68
C ALA A 602 -1.90 -15.28 -2.19
N ALA A 603 -2.89 -15.52 -3.06
CA ALA A 603 -3.24 -16.84 -3.55
C ALA A 603 -2.29 -17.40 -4.62
N SER A 604 -1.74 -16.53 -5.48
CA SER A 604 -0.91 -16.92 -6.61
C SER A 604 0.40 -17.55 -6.20
N ASP A 605 0.77 -18.67 -6.82
CA ASP A 605 2.12 -19.21 -6.68
C ASP A 605 3.10 -18.39 -7.51
N MET A 606 2.65 -17.92 -8.69
CA MET A 606 3.44 -17.12 -9.62
C MET A 606 2.67 -15.88 -10.03
N ILE A 607 3.38 -14.76 -10.21
CA ILE A 607 2.83 -13.55 -10.82
C ILE A 607 3.56 -13.27 -12.12
N LEU A 608 2.82 -13.24 -13.23
CA LEU A 608 3.39 -12.99 -14.55
C LEU A 608 3.36 -11.49 -14.88
N VAL A 609 4.50 -10.95 -15.29
CA VAL A 609 4.67 -9.54 -15.71
C VAL A 609 5.44 -9.48 -17.03
N PRO A 610 4.79 -9.71 -18.18
CA PRO A 610 5.46 -9.83 -19.48
C PRO A 610 5.52 -8.48 -20.22
N SER A 611 5.79 -7.40 -19.49
CA SER A 611 5.76 -6.04 -20.03
C SER A 611 6.80 -5.84 -21.15
N ILE A 612 6.41 -5.13 -22.22
CA ILE A 612 7.31 -4.74 -23.32
C ILE A 612 8.34 -3.74 -22.83
N PHE A 613 7.93 -2.81 -21.98
CA PHE A 613 8.83 -1.95 -21.20
C PHE A 613 8.19 -1.66 -19.85
N GLU A 614 9.01 -1.51 -18.81
CA GLU A 614 8.53 -1.28 -17.45
C GLU A 614 9.52 -0.37 -16.69
N PRO A 615 9.22 0.94 -16.57
CA PRO A 615 10.14 1.89 -15.92
C PRO A 615 10.57 1.41 -14.53
N CYS A 616 9.62 0.94 -13.71
CA CYS A 616 9.92 0.27 -12.45
C CYS A 616 9.17 -1.05 -12.34
N GLY A 617 7.83 -0.96 -12.34
CA GLY A 617 6.94 -2.06 -11.97
C GLY A 617 6.82 -2.15 -10.45
N LEU A 618 5.59 -2.13 -9.94
CA LEU A 618 5.29 -2.39 -8.51
C LEU A 618 4.76 -3.82 -8.31
N THR A 619 4.13 -4.40 -9.34
CA THR A 619 3.50 -5.71 -9.33
C THR A 619 4.43 -6.83 -8.85
N GLN A 620 5.68 -6.86 -9.31
CA GLN A 620 6.67 -7.86 -8.92
C GLN A 620 7.15 -7.69 -7.48
N LEU A 621 7.25 -6.45 -6.99
CA LEU A 621 7.62 -6.17 -5.60
C LEU A 621 6.49 -6.61 -4.64
N VAL A 622 5.25 -6.30 -5.01
CA VAL A 622 4.07 -6.77 -4.28
C VAL A 622 3.97 -8.30 -4.32
N ALA A 623 4.21 -8.93 -5.47
CA ALA A 623 4.23 -10.39 -5.58
C ALA A 623 5.21 -11.03 -4.59
N MET A 624 6.47 -10.55 -4.57
CA MET A 624 7.49 -11.05 -3.64
C MET A 624 7.10 -10.82 -2.18
N ARG A 625 6.50 -9.66 -1.87
CA ARG A 625 6.01 -9.36 -0.51
C ARG A 625 4.93 -10.34 -0.01
N TYR A 626 4.12 -10.91 -0.90
CA TYR A 626 3.10 -11.91 -0.59
C TYR A 626 3.57 -13.36 -0.84
N GLY A 627 4.86 -13.58 -1.13
CA GLY A 627 5.44 -14.90 -1.38
C GLY A 627 5.00 -15.52 -2.70
N ALA A 628 4.57 -14.72 -3.67
CA ALA A 628 4.30 -15.15 -5.04
C ALA A 628 5.53 -14.88 -5.90
N ILE A 629 5.98 -15.89 -6.65
CA ILE A 629 7.24 -15.82 -7.40
C ILE A 629 7.04 -15.08 -8.72
N PRO A 630 7.76 -13.98 -8.97
CA PRO A 630 7.60 -13.23 -10.21
C PRO A 630 8.20 -13.96 -11.41
N VAL A 631 7.45 -13.96 -12.52
CA VAL A 631 7.88 -14.43 -13.84
C VAL A 631 7.81 -13.24 -14.79
N VAL A 632 8.95 -12.69 -15.19
CA VAL A 632 9.00 -11.34 -15.79
C VAL A 632 9.81 -11.28 -17.07
N ARG A 633 9.50 -10.29 -17.91
CA ARG A 633 10.44 -9.88 -18.95
C ARG A 633 11.56 -9.03 -18.33
N LYS A 634 12.81 -9.25 -18.73
CA LYS A 634 14.00 -8.52 -18.27
C LYS A 634 14.08 -7.16 -18.98
N THR A 635 13.35 -6.17 -18.45
CA THR A 635 13.33 -4.78 -18.94
C THR A 635 13.12 -3.80 -17.79
N GLY A 636 13.74 -2.63 -17.86
CA GLY A 636 13.66 -1.57 -16.86
C GLY A 636 13.76 -2.09 -15.43
N GLY A 637 12.85 -1.66 -14.55
CA GLY A 637 12.89 -2.06 -13.13
C GLY A 637 12.63 -3.54 -12.86
N LEU A 638 12.04 -4.29 -13.81
CA LEU A 638 11.91 -5.75 -13.68
C LEU A 638 13.27 -6.43 -13.72
N ALA A 639 14.18 -5.96 -14.58
CA ALA A 639 15.56 -6.47 -14.67
C ALA A 639 16.42 -6.13 -13.44
N ASP A 640 16.06 -5.06 -12.73
CA ASP A 640 16.74 -4.64 -11.51
C ASP A 640 16.24 -5.38 -10.27
N THR A 641 14.97 -5.77 -10.24
CA THR A 641 14.30 -6.31 -9.04
C THR A 641 14.13 -7.82 -9.07
N VAL A 642 13.99 -8.43 -10.25
CA VAL A 642 13.86 -9.88 -10.42
C VAL A 642 15.19 -10.47 -10.89
N LEU A 643 15.81 -11.24 -10.00
CA LEU A 643 17.07 -11.94 -10.20
C LEU A 643 16.76 -13.42 -10.46
N ASP A 644 17.13 -13.89 -11.66
CA ASP A 644 16.77 -15.22 -12.14
C ASP A 644 17.49 -16.32 -11.35
N VAL A 645 16.72 -17.29 -10.84
CA VAL A 645 17.24 -18.39 -10.02
C VAL A 645 18.24 -19.30 -10.73
N ASP A 646 18.16 -19.38 -12.07
CA ASP A 646 19.04 -20.25 -12.88
C ASP A 646 20.21 -19.49 -13.51
N SER A 647 20.30 -18.16 -13.29
CA SER A 647 21.30 -17.29 -13.89
C SER A 647 22.49 -17.08 -12.95
N GLU A 648 23.68 -17.50 -13.38
CA GLU A 648 24.90 -17.30 -12.61
C GLU A 648 25.25 -15.81 -12.43
N ALA A 649 25.01 -15.00 -13.46
CA ALA A 649 25.20 -13.56 -13.39
C ALA A 649 24.25 -12.92 -12.38
N ASP A 650 22.99 -13.36 -12.32
CA ASP A 650 22.03 -12.81 -11.35
C ASP A 650 22.28 -13.32 -9.93
N ARG A 651 22.84 -14.53 -9.74
CA ARG A 651 23.38 -14.99 -8.45
C ARG A 651 24.47 -14.07 -7.92
N GLN A 652 25.43 -13.68 -8.76
CA GLN A 652 26.49 -12.75 -8.38
C GLN A 652 25.93 -11.36 -8.04
N ARG A 653 24.97 -10.86 -8.83
CA ARG A 653 24.26 -9.60 -8.55
C ARG A 653 23.49 -9.65 -7.23
N ALA A 654 22.86 -10.78 -6.91
CA ALA A 654 22.14 -10.99 -5.66
C ALA A 654 23.11 -10.98 -4.47
N ALA A 655 24.20 -11.75 -4.56
CA ALA A 655 25.23 -11.82 -3.52
C ALA A 655 25.86 -10.45 -3.22
N ALA A 656 26.11 -9.64 -4.26
CA ALA A 656 26.60 -8.27 -4.10
C ALA A 656 25.63 -7.34 -3.33
N ARG A 657 24.34 -7.70 -3.26
CA ARG A 657 23.29 -7.00 -2.51
C ARG A 657 23.00 -7.67 -1.16
N GLY A 658 23.74 -8.72 -0.79
CA GLY A 658 23.48 -9.50 0.42
C GLY A 658 22.15 -10.26 0.38
N MET A 659 21.72 -10.68 -0.81
CA MET A 659 20.48 -11.41 -1.02
C MET A 659 20.66 -12.59 -1.98
N GLU A 660 19.62 -13.40 -2.10
CA GLU A 660 19.56 -14.54 -3.02
C GLU A 660 18.62 -14.24 -4.20
N PRO A 661 18.75 -14.97 -5.34
CA PRO A 661 17.82 -14.86 -6.46
C PRO A 661 16.36 -15.08 -6.07
N ASN A 662 15.42 -14.53 -6.83
CA ASN A 662 14.05 -14.36 -6.35
C ASN A 662 12.95 -14.59 -7.40
N GLY A 663 13.28 -14.96 -8.63
CA GLY A 663 12.26 -15.23 -9.63
C GLY A 663 12.77 -15.82 -10.93
N PHE A 664 11.94 -15.71 -11.97
CA PHE A 664 12.23 -16.21 -13.30
C PHE A 664 12.13 -15.07 -14.31
N SER A 665 13.07 -15.00 -15.24
CA SER A 665 13.13 -13.94 -16.24
C SER A 665 13.31 -14.45 -17.67
N PHE A 666 12.93 -13.63 -18.65
CA PHE A 666 13.17 -13.85 -20.07
C PHE A 666 13.42 -12.52 -20.80
N GLU A 667 14.12 -12.53 -21.93
CA GLU A 667 14.50 -11.30 -22.66
C GLU A 667 13.64 -11.04 -23.92
N GLY A 668 13.31 -12.10 -24.66
CA GLY A 668 12.54 -12.02 -25.90
C GLY A 668 11.11 -11.53 -25.68
N ALA A 669 10.66 -10.54 -26.47
CA ALA A 669 9.26 -10.09 -26.46
C ALA A 669 8.38 -10.98 -27.36
N ASP A 670 8.50 -12.29 -27.20
CA ASP A 670 7.82 -13.31 -28.01
C ASP A 670 7.33 -14.49 -27.16
N ALA A 671 6.57 -15.38 -27.79
CA ALA A 671 6.02 -16.58 -27.17
C ALA A 671 7.11 -17.51 -26.60
N ALA A 672 8.24 -17.64 -27.30
CA ALA A 672 9.33 -18.53 -26.89
C ALA A 672 10.02 -18.04 -25.61
N GLY A 673 10.18 -16.72 -25.45
CA GLY A 673 10.69 -16.11 -24.22
C GLY A 673 9.77 -16.35 -23.03
N VAL A 674 8.46 -16.14 -23.21
CA VAL A 674 7.46 -16.45 -22.17
C VAL A 674 7.50 -17.93 -21.79
N ASP A 675 7.50 -18.81 -22.80
CA ASP A 675 7.58 -20.25 -22.59
C ASP A 675 8.83 -20.64 -21.82
N TYR A 676 9.98 -20.05 -22.13
CA TYR A 676 11.24 -20.33 -21.45
C TYR A 676 11.14 -20.07 -19.94
N ALA A 677 10.71 -18.89 -19.51
CA ALA A 677 10.63 -18.57 -18.09
C ALA A 677 9.47 -19.27 -17.39
N LEU A 678 8.27 -19.23 -17.98
CA LEU A 678 7.07 -19.80 -17.39
C LEU A 678 7.17 -21.31 -17.25
N ASN A 679 7.77 -22.00 -18.24
CA ASN A 679 7.90 -23.44 -18.16
C ASN A 679 8.85 -23.87 -17.03
N ARG A 680 9.96 -23.15 -16.82
CA ARG A 680 10.89 -23.39 -15.70
C ARG A 680 10.20 -23.17 -14.36
N ALA A 681 9.45 -22.07 -14.23
CA ALA A 681 8.69 -21.78 -13.01
C ALA A 681 7.68 -22.90 -12.68
N ILE A 682 6.86 -23.31 -13.66
CA ILE A 682 5.87 -24.36 -13.47
C ILE A 682 6.53 -25.72 -13.15
N SER A 683 7.62 -26.07 -13.83
CA SER A 683 8.37 -27.29 -13.50
C SER A 683 8.95 -27.24 -12.09
N GLY A 684 9.58 -26.13 -11.69
CA GLY A 684 10.12 -25.95 -10.33
C GLY A 684 9.04 -26.08 -9.25
N TRP A 685 7.81 -25.64 -9.53
CA TRP A 685 6.68 -25.80 -8.62
C TRP A 685 6.23 -27.26 -8.46
N TYR A 686 6.17 -28.02 -9.56
CA TYR A 686 5.75 -29.44 -9.54
C TYR A 686 6.86 -30.36 -9.02
N ASP A 687 8.07 -30.21 -9.53
CA ASP A 687 9.18 -31.13 -9.31
C ASP A 687 9.93 -30.82 -8.00
N GLY A 688 9.86 -29.58 -7.52
CA GLY A 688 10.65 -29.07 -6.40
C GLY A 688 9.82 -28.34 -5.34
N ARG A 689 8.75 -28.97 -4.84
CA ARG A 689 7.78 -28.30 -3.95
C ARG A 689 8.39 -27.71 -2.67
N GLU A 690 9.33 -28.42 -2.04
CA GLU A 690 10.03 -27.95 -0.83
C GLU A 690 10.91 -26.74 -1.15
N TRP A 691 11.68 -26.82 -2.24
CA TRP A 691 12.47 -25.69 -2.73
C TRP A 691 11.59 -24.48 -3.05
N TRP A 692 10.44 -24.68 -3.71
CA TRP A 692 9.49 -23.62 -4.03
C TRP A 692 8.95 -22.92 -2.78
N GLN A 693 8.64 -23.68 -1.72
CA GLN A 693 8.20 -23.13 -0.44
C GLN A 693 9.32 -22.33 0.24
N GLY A 694 10.57 -22.82 0.15
CA GLY A 694 11.76 -22.08 0.59
C GLY A 694 11.94 -20.77 -0.16
N LEU A 695 11.78 -20.77 -1.49
CA LEU A 695 11.84 -19.58 -2.33
C LEU A 695 10.73 -18.58 -1.96
N ALA A 696 9.49 -19.04 -1.77
CA ALA A 696 8.37 -18.19 -1.36
C ALA A 696 8.62 -17.49 -0.01
N LYS A 697 9.23 -18.20 0.96
CA LYS A 697 9.67 -17.61 2.23
C LYS A 697 10.77 -16.57 2.00
N GLN A 698 11.80 -16.92 1.22
CA GLN A 698 12.95 -16.08 0.95
C GLN A 698 12.55 -14.74 0.32
N VAL A 699 11.69 -14.73 -0.69
CA VAL A 699 11.29 -13.49 -1.37
C VAL A 699 10.51 -12.53 -0.46
N MET A 700 9.79 -13.04 0.55
CA MET A 700 9.10 -12.22 1.55
C MET A 700 10.06 -11.54 2.53
N GLU A 701 11.24 -12.12 2.74
CA GLU A 701 12.26 -11.61 3.67
C GLU A 701 13.16 -10.53 3.05
N GLN A 702 13.09 -10.37 1.73
CA GLN A 702 13.81 -9.32 1.00
C GLN A 702 13.16 -7.95 1.24
N ASP A 703 14.00 -6.95 1.54
CA ASP A 703 13.53 -5.58 1.74
C ASP A 703 13.35 -4.86 0.40
N TRP A 704 12.10 -4.81 -0.06
CA TRP A 704 11.66 -4.02 -1.22
C TRP A 704 10.91 -2.75 -0.82
N THR A 705 11.02 -2.32 0.44
CA THR A 705 10.38 -1.10 0.95
C THR A 705 11.16 0.14 0.57
N TRP A 706 10.68 1.32 0.98
CA TRP A 706 11.36 2.60 0.79
C TRP A 706 12.60 2.82 1.67
N ASN A 707 12.97 1.85 2.53
CA ASN A 707 14.14 1.97 3.40
C ASN A 707 15.44 2.27 2.63
N ARG A 708 15.67 1.55 1.52
CA ARG A 708 16.85 1.77 0.66
C ARG A 708 16.66 2.93 -0.32
N PRO A 709 15.58 2.96 -1.15
CA PRO A 709 15.34 4.06 -2.08
C PRO A 709 15.37 5.45 -1.47
N ALA A 710 14.81 5.64 -0.26
CA ALA A 710 14.80 6.95 0.38
C ALA A 710 16.21 7.45 0.70
N LEU A 711 17.15 6.56 1.05
CA LEU A 711 18.55 6.93 1.25
C LEU A 711 19.20 7.36 -0.07
N ASP A 712 18.95 6.63 -1.16
CA ASP A 712 19.47 7.00 -2.49
C ASP A 712 18.87 8.33 -2.98
N TYR A 713 17.59 8.61 -2.69
CA TYR A 713 16.97 9.92 -2.95
C TYR A 713 17.57 11.04 -2.11
N LEU A 714 17.91 10.81 -0.84
CA LEU A 714 18.60 11.80 -0.02
C LEU A 714 19.96 12.16 -0.60
N GLU A 715 20.72 11.18 -1.09
CA GLU A 715 22.01 11.44 -1.75
C GLU A 715 21.80 12.30 -3.01
N LEU A 716 20.76 12.03 -3.79
CA LEU A 716 20.37 12.87 -4.95
C LEU A 716 20.01 14.29 -4.53
N TYR A 717 19.26 14.44 -3.43
CA TYR A 717 18.83 15.72 -2.86
C TYR A 717 20.00 16.57 -2.38
N TYR A 718 20.96 15.96 -1.68
CA TYR A 718 22.20 16.65 -1.31
C TYR A 718 23.07 16.96 -2.53
N GLY A 719 23.11 16.06 -3.53
CA GLY A 719 23.74 16.31 -4.82
C GLY A 719 23.21 17.57 -5.51
N ALA A 720 21.89 17.78 -5.49
CA ALA A 720 21.25 18.96 -6.07
C ALA A 720 21.59 20.28 -5.34
N ARG A 721 22.04 20.21 -4.07
CA ARG A 721 22.38 21.38 -3.25
C ARG A 721 23.82 21.86 -3.38
N LYS A 722 24.69 21.05 -3.99
CA LYS A 722 26.06 21.43 -4.32
C LYS A 722 26.06 22.57 -5.33
#